data_AF-A0A8J4H3M4-F1
#
_entry.id   AF-A0A8J4H3M4-F1
#
_cell.length_a   1.000
_cell.length_b   1.000
_cell.length_c   1.000
_cell.angle_alpha   90.00
_cell.angle_beta   90.00
_cell.angle_gamma   90.00
#
_symmetry.space_group_name_H-M   'P 1'
#
loop_
_entity.id
_entity.type
_entity.pdbx_description
1 polymer ?
#
loop_
_entity_poly.entity_id
_entity_poly.type
_entity_poly.pdbx_seq_one_letter_code
_entity_poly.pdbx_strand_id
1 'polypeptide(L)'
;MRRRGSKLLCLLLILVMVAPLAMIAPAALAEPNVIPPESDGWVQVSTAQHLIHINEHQEMYLDKNIAILNPIDLTGYEWTPFGGNSYDNYTGTFEGNGHLISGIAINADNLEFVGFFGVSSGTIRNLGVSVQVKGGAFTGGLAGYQQDGSIERCYSMGSVEGGGEGHSYSASTTGGLVGSANNATVRYAFSSASVTSAVSSNIFVGGLAGEVANGALSDSYATGTVTNKIRNSSYYLFSAAFIPFVNNASVVNAYAVGAVDDSQTENANARFSGLIVSLFSMASVHNSYYDTQTTGQSAGLVDGSGGVFGQTTEEMKGQATYNGFNFTADWAIHPAVNNGYPYLRPHLITAELPHALKDAPYTYALAGFDGAGGGLTWSSGSLPDGLSLDASGLLHGVPEEAGTYTIAFTATDAGGASASSTLTLAVDEEAPEIADYHIEPGHALHATKVTAQAGHDSHTFAYTLSDTAPAQPLLGELVPEEAAAYVIGDDIPGVSIGQYLTMYELNEDERIQAWHSVQLEEAHIRLRLSISVTGVSLAPPTLTLVEGQVPQMLSVTVEPADATNQAVAWSSDRPDVAAVDSAGVVTPVSAGTAVITVTTEDGAHTASAVVTVQLPPPATGTVTGAVYGSGDVPLAGALVSVNDNSTTTDSLGSFTLTGVGEGSQTIALSAAGYVREEVEVQITAGEVTDVGKIRLTADVEIPSPAGGTVTGAVYGRGNLPLPGAVVTLNGHSATTDSGGSFTLLNVAEGRQTVTISTTRYRTASITVDVLAGTTVDLGRISLTAASSGGQSSGAGSGSEPTSQSGIRINGQEAAITLVREEDSDGRSIIRLVIDADLASAMFQDTPTAVIDVDHTDPIVKVEVPAAAMQAVYSRQPDAALHIRVNGASYLLPLQLWKDASEEAAITIAIALASDVGSSELDNTLTELGLRMLATPVAFTIHVDDQELSSFGDIYAERTITLRSPANPDTSTVVWVDADHQLRFVPSTFMAAGGTAKATFFAPHNSLYTVVQSSQSFADIEGHWAQPDIELLAHKLILSGTDRYAFAPNQQVTRAEWAAMVVRSLGLAERTPAASYTDVQPEAWYAGALEAAREAGLIYGYEDNSFRPHEPVTREQMAAMLSRAMRFAGGELPEGNLDSLERFGDQADIAAWAAGPTAQLLEIGIVRGMDDDSFAPKTYATRAQCAVLLKGMLQHLQFID
;
A
#
# COMPACT_ATOMS: atom_id res chain seq x y z
N MET A 1 -50.95 -65.86 -43.09
CA MET A 1 -50.24 -64.87 -43.95
C MET A 1 -49.67 -63.74 -43.08
N ARG A 2 -48.82 -62.88 -43.67
CA ARG A 2 -48.34 -61.52 -43.27
C ARG A 2 -49.12 -60.79 -42.14
N ARG A 3 -48.53 -59.92 -41.29
CA ARG A 3 -47.11 -59.46 -41.09
C ARG A 3 -46.97 -58.63 -39.78
N ARG A 4 -45.77 -58.64 -39.18
CA ARG A 4 -45.10 -57.60 -38.33
C ARG A 4 -45.80 -57.09 -37.04
N GLY A 5 -45.04 -57.06 -35.94
CA GLY A 5 -45.34 -56.39 -34.66
C GLY A 5 -44.35 -56.83 -33.57
N SER A 6 -43.68 -55.90 -32.91
CA SER A 6 -42.46 -56.08 -32.08
C SER A 6 -42.46 -57.20 -31.02
N LYS A 7 -41.29 -57.85 -30.87
CA LYS A 7 -40.78 -58.46 -29.63
C LYS A 7 -39.30 -58.09 -29.48
N LEU A 8 -38.91 -57.37 -28.43
CA LEU A 8 -37.62 -57.51 -27.72
C LEU A 8 -37.57 -56.61 -26.47
N LEU A 9 -36.45 -56.70 -25.75
CA LEU A 9 -36.02 -55.83 -24.65
C LEU A 9 -36.85 -55.89 -23.35
N CYS A 10 -36.61 -56.96 -22.58
CA CYS A 10 -36.88 -56.99 -21.14
C CYS A 10 -35.81 -57.84 -20.43
N LEU A 11 -34.52 -57.48 -20.62
CA LEU A 11 -33.38 -58.09 -19.92
C LEU A 11 -32.06 -57.28 -20.09
N LEU A 12 -31.94 -56.10 -19.47
CA LEU A 12 -30.64 -55.48 -19.11
C LEU A 12 -30.86 -54.27 -18.17
N LEU A 13 -30.52 -54.40 -16.89
CA LEU A 13 -30.46 -53.26 -15.94
C LEU A 13 -29.67 -53.55 -14.64
N ILE A 14 -28.74 -54.51 -14.68
CA ILE A 14 -27.81 -54.80 -13.59
C ILE A 14 -26.45 -55.15 -14.22
N LEU A 15 -25.61 -54.13 -14.52
CA LEU A 15 -24.14 -54.19 -14.47
C LEU A 15 -23.51 -52.82 -14.82
N VAL A 16 -23.32 -51.93 -13.84
CA VAL A 16 -22.33 -50.83 -13.90
C VAL A 16 -21.59 -50.72 -12.55
N MET A 17 -20.95 -51.82 -12.16
CA MET A 17 -19.90 -51.85 -11.14
C MET A 17 -18.78 -52.77 -11.64
N VAL A 18 -18.09 -52.32 -12.67
CA VAL A 18 -16.77 -52.81 -13.07
C VAL A 18 -15.97 -51.57 -13.40
N ALA A 19 -15.00 -51.21 -12.56
CA ALA A 19 -14.07 -50.15 -12.89
C ALA A 19 -13.34 -50.53 -14.19
N PRO A 20 -13.21 -49.65 -15.18
CA PRO A 20 -12.23 -49.86 -16.22
C PRO A 20 -10.86 -49.92 -15.54
N LEU A 21 -10.07 -50.95 -15.81
CA LEU A 21 -8.62 -50.79 -15.69
C LEU A 21 -8.25 -49.76 -16.74
N ALA A 22 -8.12 -48.50 -16.33
CA ALA A 22 -7.49 -47.48 -17.14
C ALA A 22 -6.09 -48.01 -17.49
N MET A 23 -5.83 -48.21 -18.78
CA MET A 23 -4.45 -48.25 -19.22
C MET A 23 -3.88 -46.89 -18.86
N ILE A 24 -2.86 -46.89 -18.00
CA ILE A 24 -2.13 -45.67 -17.64
C ILE A 24 -1.56 -45.13 -18.95
N ALA A 25 -2.20 -44.11 -19.50
CA ALA A 25 -1.57 -43.25 -20.48
C ALA A 25 -0.34 -42.65 -19.79
N PRO A 26 0.81 -42.52 -20.48
CA PRO A 26 1.95 -41.84 -19.89
C PRO A 26 1.50 -40.43 -19.47
N ALA A 27 1.83 -40.03 -18.23
CA ALA A 27 1.49 -38.73 -17.71
C ALA A 27 1.91 -37.64 -18.71
N ALA A 28 1.07 -36.61 -18.85
CA ALA A 28 1.38 -35.47 -19.70
C ALA A 28 2.51 -34.68 -19.03
N LEU A 29 3.76 -35.03 -19.38
CA LEU A 29 4.95 -34.32 -18.91
C LEU A 29 4.75 -32.82 -19.21
N ALA A 30 4.72 -32.01 -18.17
CA ALA A 30 4.56 -30.56 -18.31
C ALA A 30 5.68 -30.00 -19.19
N GLU A 31 5.34 -29.04 -20.06
CA GLU A 31 6.39 -28.28 -20.73
C GLU A 31 7.11 -27.42 -19.68
N PRO A 32 8.45 -27.47 -19.60
CA PRO A 32 9.17 -26.85 -18.49
C PRO A 32 9.08 -25.33 -18.53
N ASN A 33 8.82 -24.74 -17.36
CA ASN A 33 8.82 -23.31 -17.07
C ASN A 33 7.67 -22.47 -17.68
N VAL A 34 6.40 -22.89 -17.48
CA VAL A 34 5.26 -21.96 -17.55
C VAL A 34 5.02 -21.35 -16.16
N ILE A 35 5.72 -20.26 -15.86
CA ILE A 35 5.62 -19.54 -14.58
C ILE A 35 4.37 -18.62 -14.62
N PRO A 36 3.53 -18.58 -13.57
CA PRO A 36 2.42 -17.63 -13.50
C PRO A 36 2.94 -16.18 -13.44
N PRO A 37 2.30 -15.22 -14.13
CA PRO A 37 2.60 -13.81 -13.93
C PRO A 37 2.13 -13.34 -12.54
N GLU A 38 2.83 -12.36 -11.98
CA GLU A 38 2.38 -11.59 -10.81
C GLU A 38 2.01 -10.17 -11.25
N SER A 39 0.89 -9.67 -10.75
CA SER A 39 0.44 -8.27 -10.89
C SER A 39 -0.20 -7.84 -9.57
N ASP A 40 0.06 -6.61 -9.12
CA ASP A 40 -0.66 -6.00 -7.99
C ASP A 40 -0.61 -6.80 -6.67
N GLY A 41 0.46 -7.60 -6.49
CA GLY A 41 0.66 -8.51 -5.35
C GLY A 41 -0.04 -9.87 -5.46
N TRP A 42 -0.71 -10.15 -6.60
CA TRP A 42 -1.43 -11.39 -6.88
C TRP A 42 -0.73 -12.25 -7.94
N VAL A 43 -0.60 -13.55 -7.65
CA VAL A 43 -0.18 -14.58 -8.59
C VAL A 43 -1.37 -15.00 -9.47
N GLN A 44 -1.26 -14.82 -10.78
CA GLN A 44 -2.38 -15.02 -11.71
C GLN A 44 -2.36 -16.42 -12.36
N VAL A 45 -3.37 -17.22 -12.05
CA VAL A 45 -3.51 -18.62 -12.48
C VAL A 45 -4.61 -18.74 -13.53
N SER A 46 -4.21 -18.71 -14.81
CA SER A 46 -5.11 -18.81 -15.96
C SER A 46 -5.06 -20.18 -16.66
N THR A 47 -4.15 -21.08 -16.25
CA THR A 47 -3.94 -22.42 -16.85
C THR A 47 -3.61 -23.48 -15.79
N ALA A 48 -3.77 -24.76 -16.15
CA ALA A 48 -3.36 -25.89 -15.30
C ALA A 48 -1.84 -25.86 -15.02
N GLN A 49 -1.03 -25.50 -16.01
CA GLN A 49 0.43 -25.44 -15.91
C GLN A 49 0.89 -24.40 -14.86
N HIS A 50 0.22 -23.24 -14.74
CA HIS A 50 0.52 -22.27 -13.69
C HIS A 50 0.33 -22.88 -12.30
N LEU A 51 -0.79 -23.59 -12.10
CA LEU A 51 -1.15 -24.15 -10.81
C LEU A 51 -0.26 -25.36 -10.43
N ILE A 52 0.15 -26.16 -11.42
CA ILE A 52 1.14 -27.24 -11.21
C ILE A 52 2.53 -26.66 -10.94
N HIS A 53 2.96 -25.59 -11.62
CA HIS A 53 4.21 -24.90 -11.29
C HIS A 53 4.22 -24.42 -9.82
N ILE A 54 3.11 -23.85 -9.35
CA ILE A 54 2.93 -23.48 -7.92
C ILE A 54 3.02 -24.71 -7.01
N ASN A 55 2.41 -25.84 -7.40
CA ASN A 55 2.40 -27.07 -6.61
C ASN A 55 3.79 -27.74 -6.50
N GLU A 56 4.61 -27.64 -7.53
CA GLU A 56 6.00 -28.12 -7.56
C GLU A 56 6.96 -27.21 -6.76
N HIS A 57 6.58 -25.95 -6.51
CA HIS A 57 7.45 -24.91 -5.94
C HIS A 57 6.84 -24.21 -4.71
N GLN A 58 6.10 -24.95 -3.87
CA GLN A 58 5.24 -24.37 -2.82
C GLN A 58 5.96 -23.36 -1.90
N GLU A 59 7.23 -23.60 -1.58
CA GLU A 59 8.09 -22.72 -0.76
C GLU A 59 8.16 -21.25 -1.24
N MET A 60 7.83 -20.96 -2.51
CA MET A 60 7.80 -19.60 -3.07
C MET A 60 6.40 -18.96 -3.13
N TYR A 61 5.35 -19.71 -2.77
CA TYR A 61 3.95 -19.33 -2.97
C TYR A 61 3.06 -19.48 -1.72
N LEU A 62 3.61 -19.98 -0.60
CA LEU A 62 2.81 -20.26 0.61
C LEU A 62 2.34 -19.00 1.37
N ASP A 63 2.97 -17.85 1.14
CA ASP A 63 2.58 -16.53 1.66
C ASP A 63 1.88 -15.63 0.61
N LYS A 64 1.84 -16.08 -0.65
CA LYS A 64 1.32 -15.29 -1.79
C LYS A 64 -0.20 -15.28 -1.86
N ASN A 65 -0.76 -14.14 -2.27
CA ASN A 65 -2.13 -14.07 -2.78
C ASN A 65 -2.17 -14.71 -4.18
N ILE A 66 -3.16 -15.57 -4.44
CA ILE A 66 -3.27 -16.36 -5.68
C ILE A 66 -4.68 -16.20 -6.22
N ALA A 67 -4.81 -15.77 -7.48
CA ALA A 67 -6.10 -15.59 -8.14
C ALA A 67 -6.27 -16.58 -9.31
N ILE A 68 -7.33 -17.39 -9.29
CA ILE A 68 -7.76 -18.20 -10.43
C ILE A 68 -8.50 -17.28 -11.42
N LEU A 69 -8.09 -17.26 -12.69
CA LEU A 69 -8.68 -16.40 -13.73
C LEU A 69 -9.49 -17.15 -14.80
N ASN A 70 -9.51 -18.49 -14.73
CA ASN A 70 -10.27 -19.37 -15.61
C ASN A 70 -10.63 -20.67 -14.86
N PRO A 71 -11.68 -21.41 -15.26
CA PRO A 71 -11.85 -22.80 -14.85
C PRO A 71 -10.62 -23.66 -15.21
N ILE A 72 -10.13 -24.47 -14.27
CA ILE A 72 -8.89 -25.26 -14.42
C ILE A 72 -9.23 -26.74 -14.39
N ASP A 73 -8.71 -27.53 -15.33
CA ASP A 73 -8.78 -29.00 -15.25
C ASP A 73 -7.38 -29.60 -15.05
N LEU A 74 -7.19 -30.30 -13.93
CA LEU A 74 -5.94 -30.99 -13.56
C LEU A 74 -5.95 -32.47 -13.96
N THR A 75 -6.93 -32.92 -14.76
CA THR A 75 -7.05 -34.32 -15.19
C THR A 75 -5.77 -34.83 -15.88
N GLY A 76 -5.03 -35.70 -15.19
CA GLY A 76 -3.80 -36.32 -15.70
C GLY A 76 -2.50 -35.72 -15.17
N TYR A 77 -2.58 -34.69 -14.33
CA TYR A 77 -1.47 -34.20 -13.50
C TYR A 77 -1.47 -34.89 -12.13
N GLU A 78 -0.32 -34.89 -11.45
CA GLU A 78 -0.21 -35.28 -10.04
C GLU A 78 -0.37 -34.03 -9.15
N TRP A 79 -1.00 -34.16 -7.99
CA TRP A 79 -1.19 -33.06 -7.03
C TRP A 79 -0.75 -33.47 -5.63
N THR A 80 0.19 -32.71 -5.05
CA THR A 80 0.54 -32.77 -3.63
C THR A 80 -0.33 -31.78 -2.86
N PRO A 81 -0.95 -32.13 -1.71
CA PRO A 81 -1.71 -31.16 -0.92
C PRO A 81 -0.90 -29.88 -0.66
N PHE A 82 -1.49 -28.72 -0.94
CA PHE A 82 -0.79 -27.43 -0.87
C PHE A 82 -0.71 -26.91 0.56
N GLY A 83 0.51 -26.71 1.06
CA GLY A 83 0.80 -26.34 2.46
C GLY A 83 0.73 -27.51 3.45
N GLY A 84 1.55 -27.44 4.50
CA GLY A 84 1.69 -28.50 5.50
C GLY A 84 2.48 -29.72 5.01
N ASN A 85 2.39 -30.84 5.73
CA ASN A 85 3.01 -32.13 5.36
C ASN A 85 4.54 -32.07 5.10
N SER A 86 5.27 -31.23 5.86
CA SER A 86 6.69 -30.85 5.73
C SER A 86 6.95 -29.51 5.03
N TYR A 87 5.95 -28.90 4.39
CA TYR A 87 5.93 -27.47 4.09
C TYR A 87 5.26 -26.68 5.23
N ASP A 88 5.44 -25.36 5.23
CA ASP A 88 4.68 -24.42 6.07
C ASP A 88 3.19 -24.36 5.65
N ASN A 89 2.34 -23.75 6.49
CA ASN A 89 0.93 -23.54 6.17
C ASN A 89 0.74 -22.53 5.04
N TYR A 90 -0.27 -22.69 4.18
CA TYR A 90 -0.67 -21.62 3.26
C TYR A 90 -1.29 -20.44 4.02
N THR A 91 -0.73 -19.24 3.94
CA THR A 91 -1.11 -18.05 4.72
C THR A 91 -1.69 -16.88 3.91
N GLY A 92 -1.54 -16.89 2.58
CA GLY A 92 -2.09 -15.85 1.69
C GLY A 92 -3.60 -15.94 1.45
N THR A 93 -4.10 -15.12 0.52
CA THR A 93 -5.50 -15.20 0.03
C THR A 93 -5.58 -15.95 -1.30
N PHE A 94 -6.29 -17.08 -1.31
CA PHE A 94 -6.60 -17.84 -2.52
C PHE A 94 -8.00 -17.47 -3.02
N GLU A 95 -8.05 -16.69 -4.09
CA GLU A 95 -9.26 -16.21 -4.76
C GLU A 95 -9.62 -17.14 -5.92
N GLY A 96 -10.77 -17.81 -5.83
CA GLY A 96 -11.30 -18.66 -6.88
C GLY A 96 -12.05 -17.92 -7.99
N ASN A 97 -12.45 -16.66 -7.79
CA ASN A 97 -13.28 -15.87 -8.72
C ASN A 97 -14.59 -16.55 -9.17
N GLY A 98 -15.08 -17.53 -8.40
CA GLY A 98 -16.25 -18.35 -8.72
C GLY A 98 -15.94 -19.57 -9.60
N HIS A 99 -14.68 -19.82 -9.94
CA HIS A 99 -14.27 -20.90 -10.83
C HIS A 99 -14.16 -22.26 -10.12
N LEU A 100 -14.26 -23.32 -10.94
CA LEU A 100 -14.06 -24.72 -10.55
C LEU A 100 -12.66 -25.18 -10.95
N ILE A 101 -11.96 -25.85 -10.02
CA ILE A 101 -10.79 -26.68 -10.31
C ILE A 101 -11.25 -28.15 -10.35
N SER A 102 -11.11 -28.81 -11.50
CA SER A 102 -11.49 -30.20 -11.72
C SER A 102 -10.29 -31.14 -11.87
N GLY A 103 -10.54 -32.44 -11.96
CA GLY A 103 -9.52 -33.45 -12.28
C GLY A 103 -8.57 -33.81 -11.14
N ILE A 104 -8.70 -33.18 -9.96
CA ILE A 104 -7.86 -33.41 -8.79
C ILE A 104 -8.00 -34.85 -8.30
N ALA A 105 -6.90 -35.61 -8.31
CA ALA A 105 -6.82 -36.95 -7.76
C ALA A 105 -5.64 -37.05 -6.78
N ILE A 106 -5.92 -37.42 -5.54
CA ILE A 106 -4.93 -37.49 -4.44
C ILE A 106 -5.09 -38.83 -3.73
N ASN A 107 -3.99 -39.59 -3.60
CA ASN A 107 -3.97 -40.88 -2.91
C ASN A 107 -2.75 -40.94 -1.99
N ALA A 108 -2.94 -40.47 -0.76
CA ALA A 108 -1.89 -40.10 0.18
C ALA A 108 -2.11 -40.72 1.57
N ASP A 109 -2.22 -42.05 1.64
CA ASP A 109 -2.36 -42.84 2.89
C ASP A 109 -1.17 -42.69 3.88
N ASN A 110 -0.18 -41.85 3.56
CA ASN A 110 1.06 -41.63 4.30
C ASN A 110 1.34 -40.15 4.65
N LEU A 111 0.40 -39.24 4.35
CA LEU A 111 0.48 -37.82 4.72
C LEU A 111 -0.50 -37.54 5.86
N GLU A 112 -0.31 -36.47 6.64
CA GLU A 112 -1.19 -36.20 7.80
C GLU A 112 -2.42 -35.36 7.44
N PHE A 113 -2.26 -34.40 6.53
CA PHE A 113 -3.31 -33.44 6.16
C PHE A 113 -3.55 -33.50 4.64
N VAL A 114 -4.73 -33.92 4.20
CA VAL A 114 -4.97 -34.25 2.79
C VAL A 114 -6.24 -33.60 2.26
N GLY A 115 -6.08 -32.87 1.15
CA GLY A 115 -7.10 -32.16 0.38
C GLY A 115 -6.41 -31.41 -0.76
N PHE A 116 -7.11 -30.52 -1.47
CA PHE A 116 -6.43 -29.62 -2.40
C PHE A 116 -5.37 -28.77 -1.66
N PHE A 117 -5.73 -28.20 -0.51
CA PHE A 117 -4.79 -27.78 0.53
C PHE A 117 -4.51 -28.92 1.52
N GLY A 118 -3.28 -29.01 2.01
CA GLY A 118 -2.96 -29.83 3.18
C GLY A 118 -3.34 -29.07 4.44
N VAL A 119 -2.58 -28.02 4.76
CA VAL A 119 -2.87 -27.07 5.86
C VAL A 119 -2.89 -25.64 5.35
N SER A 120 -3.95 -24.89 5.68
CA SER A 120 -4.04 -23.45 5.44
C SER A 120 -4.37 -22.68 6.72
N SER A 121 -3.72 -21.53 6.86
CA SER A 121 -4.03 -20.45 7.80
C SER A 121 -4.41 -19.13 7.13
N GLY A 122 -4.44 -19.10 5.80
CA GLY A 122 -4.88 -17.98 5.00
C GLY A 122 -6.39 -17.95 4.77
N THR A 123 -6.82 -17.18 3.76
CA THR A 123 -8.23 -17.13 3.33
C THR A 123 -8.39 -17.84 2.01
N ILE A 124 -9.30 -18.81 1.94
CA ILE A 124 -9.67 -19.51 0.69
C ILE A 124 -11.10 -19.11 0.36
N ARG A 125 -11.33 -18.43 -0.76
CA ARG A 125 -12.67 -17.92 -1.09
C ARG A 125 -13.10 -18.08 -2.53
N ASN A 126 -14.42 -18.11 -2.74
CA ASN A 126 -15.10 -18.19 -4.03
C ASN A 126 -14.64 -19.37 -4.92
N LEU A 127 -14.29 -20.52 -4.34
CA LEU A 127 -13.60 -21.61 -5.03
C LEU A 127 -14.39 -22.93 -5.02
N GLY A 128 -14.64 -23.48 -6.20
CA GLY A 128 -15.12 -24.85 -6.37
C GLY A 128 -13.97 -25.84 -6.58
N VAL A 129 -14.03 -27.02 -5.94
CA VAL A 129 -13.13 -28.16 -6.23
C VAL A 129 -13.89 -29.45 -6.53
N SER A 130 -13.49 -30.14 -7.61
CA SER A 130 -14.01 -31.47 -7.99
C SER A 130 -12.90 -32.51 -7.87
N VAL A 131 -13.02 -33.38 -6.86
CA VAL A 131 -11.87 -34.14 -6.31
C VAL A 131 -12.13 -35.64 -6.17
N GLN A 132 -11.05 -36.42 -6.22
CA GLN A 132 -10.97 -37.79 -5.73
C GLN A 132 -9.84 -37.87 -4.69
N VAL A 133 -10.18 -37.67 -3.42
CA VAL A 133 -9.21 -37.66 -2.31
C VAL A 133 -9.28 -38.98 -1.54
N LYS A 134 -8.11 -39.57 -1.27
CA LYS A 134 -7.93 -40.68 -0.34
C LYS A 134 -6.67 -40.48 0.51
N GLY A 135 -6.75 -40.80 1.80
CA GLY A 135 -5.63 -40.75 2.74
C GLY A 135 -5.71 -39.56 3.71
N GLY A 136 -4.74 -39.43 4.62
CA GLY A 136 -4.74 -38.39 5.66
C GLY A 136 -5.27 -38.84 7.02
N ALA A 137 -4.70 -38.29 8.09
CA ALA A 137 -5.35 -38.27 9.39
C ALA A 137 -6.49 -37.23 9.40
N PHE A 138 -6.24 -36.06 8.80
CA PHE A 138 -7.21 -35.01 8.55
C PHE A 138 -7.47 -34.92 7.04
N THR A 139 -8.68 -35.26 6.61
CA THR A 139 -9.01 -35.38 5.18
C THR A 139 -10.21 -34.52 4.80
N GLY A 140 -10.05 -33.64 3.82
CA GLY A 140 -11.14 -32.85 3.24
C GLY A 140 -11.03 -32.78 1.72
N GLY A 141 -12.12 -32.42 1.04
CA GLY A 141 -12.07 -32.20 -0.40
C GLY A 141 -11.27 -30.93 -0.77
N LEU A 142 -11.51 -29.84 -0.05
CA LEU A 142 -10.81 -28.56 -0.20
C LEU A 142 -9.55 -28.51 0.66
N ALA A 143 -9.63 -28.81 1.96
CA ALA A 143 -8.51 -28.69 2.88
C ALA A 143 -8.44 -29.84 3.88
N GLY A 144 -7.25 -30.38 4.15
CA GLY A 144 -7.03 -31.29 5.27
C GLY A 144 -7.31 -30.60 6.60
N TYR A 145 -6.67 -29.44 6.84
CA TYR A 145 -6.82 -28.64 8.06
C TYR A 145 -6.89 -27.15 7.74
N GLN A 146 -7.86 -26.46 8.31
CA GLN A 146 -7.95 -24.99 8.30
C GLN A 146 -7.66 -24.48 9.72
N GLN A 147 -6.66 -23.63 9.91
CA GLN A 147 -6.22 -23.17 11.22
C GLN A 147 -6.09 -21.64 11.26
N ASP A 148 -6.79 -20.93 12.14
CA ASP A 148 -6.76 -19.46 12.29
C ASP A 148 -7.34 -18.63 11.11
N GLY A 149 -7.40 -19.20 9.90
CA GLY A 149 -7.85 -18.55 8.67
C GLY A 149 -9.35 -18.67 8.35
N SER A 150 -9.70 -18.59 7.06
CA SER A 150 -11.11 -18.66 6.63
C SER A 150 -11.38 -19.42 5.32
N ILE A 151 -12.59 -19.97 5.21
CA ILE A 151 -13.18 -20.57 4.00
C ILE A 151 -14.52 -19.87 3.72
N GLU A 152 -14.64 -19.16 2.59
CA GLU A 152 -15.82 -18.35 2.25
C GLU A 152 -16.31 -18.63 0.82
N ARG A 153 -17.60 -18.97 0.61
CA ARG A 153 -18.12 -19.24 -0.75
C ARG A 153 -17.32 -20.33 -1.48
N CYS A 154 -17.02 -21.42 -0.79
CA CYS A 154 -16.26 -22.54 -1.34
C CYS A 154 -17.07 -23.84 -1.30
N TYR A 155 -16.86 -24.71 -2.29
CA TYR A 155 -17.54 -26.00 -2.34
C TYR A 155 -16.67 -27.16 -2.82
N SER A 156 -17.06 -28.37 -2.42
CA SER A 156 -16.47 -29.61 -2.91
C SER A 156 -17.50 -30.57 -3.53
N MET A 157 -17.03 -31.34 -4.51
CA MET A 157 -17.76 -32.42 -5.16
C MET A 157 -16.82 -33.58 -5.52
N GLY A 158 -17.38 -34.76 -5.81
CA GLY A 158 -16.61 -35.98 -6.07
C GLY A 158 -16.60 -36.93 -4.87
N SER A 159 -15.42 -37.36 -4.42
CA SER A 159 -15.28 -38.35 -3.33
C SER A 159 -14.11 -38.08 -2.40
N VAL A 160 -14.31 -38.28 -1.09
CA VAL A 160 -13.29 -38.12 -0.04
C VAL A 160 -13.27 -39.36 0.87
N GLU A 161 -12.12 -40.01 1.03
CA GLU A 161 -11.93 -41.19 1.90
C GLU A 161 -10.77 -41.01 2.88
N GLY A 162 -11.06 -41.11 4.19
CA GLY A 162 -10.05 -40.93 5.25
C GLY A 162 -8.94 -41.99 5.27
N GLY A 163 -7.74 -41.61 5.73
CA GLY A 163 -6.56 -42.48 5.83
C GLY A 163 -6.61 -43.47 6.99
N GLY A 164 -5.84 -44.57 6.86
CA GLY A 164 -5.80 -45.65 7.85
C GLY A 164 -4.82 -45.44 9.02
N GLU A 165 -4.57 -46.50 9.78
CA GLU A 165 -3.52 -46.51 10.82
C GLU A 165 -2.11 -46.22 10.24
N GLY A 166 -1.29 -45.45 10.97
CA GLY A 166 0.10 -45.14 10.58
C GLY A 166 0.55 -43.70 10.84
N HIS A 167 -0.36 -42.82 11.24
CA HIS A 167 -0.19 -41.37 11.39
C HIS A 167 0.08 -40.98 12.87
N SER A 168 0.53 -39.76 13.16
CA SER A 168 0.87 -39.34 14.54
C SER A 168 -0.34 -39.16 15.48
N TYR A 169 -1.55 -39.06 14.93
CA TYR A 169 -2.77 -38.73 15.66
C TYR A 169 -3.57 -39.98 16.07
N SER A 170 -4.16 -39.95 17.28
CA SER A 170 -5.02 -41.02 17.81
C SER A 170 -6.47 -40.97 17.27
N ALA A 171 -6.75 -40.05 16.35
CA ALA A 171 -8.02 -39.89 15.69
C ALA A 171 -7.81 -39.58 14.20
N SER A 172 -8.79 -39.93 13.37
CA SER A 172 -8.93 -39.40 12.01
C SER A 172 -10.20 -38.56 11.90
N THR A 173 -10.10 -37.41 11.23
CA THR A 173 -11.23 -36.55 10.88
C THR A 173 -11.40 -36.56 9.35
N THR A 174 -12.62 -36.73 8.86
CA THR A 174 -12.92 -36.74 7.42
C THR A 174 -14.15 -35.89 7.16
N GLY A 175 -14.00 -34.80 6.42
CA GLY A 175 -15.11 -33.97 5.94
C GLY A 175 -15.22 -33.99 4.43
N GLY A 176 -16.40 -33.71 3.88
CA GLY A 176 -16.54 -33.55 2.44
C GLY A 176 -15.82 -32.30 1.92
N LEU A 177 -15.81 -31.20 2.68
CA LEU A 177 -15.10 -29.96 2.37
C LEU A 177 -13.77 -29.86 3.13
N VAL A 178 -13.79 -29.98 4.46
CA VAL A 178 -12.60 -29.76 5.32
C VAL A 178 -12.44 -30.87 6.37
N GLY A 179 -11.22 -31.36 6.60
CA GLY A 179 -10.96 -32.40 7.61
C GLY A 179 -11.28 -31.92 9.02
N SER A 180 -10.58 -30.88 9.49
CA SER A 180 -10.93 -30.12 10.71
C SER A 180 -10.67 -28.62 10.50
N ALA A 181 -11.52 -27.79 11.08
CA ALA A 181 -11.38 -26.33 11.07
C ALA A 181 -11.22 -25.81 12.51
N ASN A 182 -10.06 -25.25 12.85
CA ASN A 182 -9.69 -24.86 14.21
C ASN A 182 -9.32 -23.37 14.29
N ASN A 183 -9.94 -22.62 15.22
CA ASN A 183 -9.83 -21.15 15.33
C ASN A 183 -10.16 -20.41 14.02
N ALA A 184 -10.91 -21.08 13.13
CA ALA A 184 -11.15 -20.67 11.75
C ALA A 184 -12.64 -20.36 11.52
N THR A 185 -12.94 -19.66 10.42
CA THR A 185 -14.33 -19.42 9.97
C THR A 185 -14.63 -20.16 8.67
N VAL A 186 -15.80 -20.79 8.59
CA VAL A 186 -16.28 -21.50 7.39
C VAL A 186 -17.70 -21.01 7.09
N ARG A 187 -17.91 -20.29 5.99
CA ARG A 187 -19.22 -19.65 5.71
C ARG A 187 -19.59 -19.62 4.24
N TYR A 188 -20.89 -19.66 3.96
CA TYR A 188 -21.42 -19.77 2.59
C TYR A 188 -20.82 -20.98 1.84
N ALA A 189 -20.61 -22.11 2.52
CA ALA A 189 -19.83 -23.23 2.01
C ALA A 189 -20.64 -24.52 1.91
N PHE A 190 -20.32 -25.39 0.95
CA PHE A 190 -21.06 -26.66 0.83
C PHE A 190 -20.25 -27.85 0.33
N SER A 191 -20.78 -29.05 0.59
CA SER A 191 -20.21 -30.30 0.09
C SER A 191 -21.28 -31.21 -0.50
N SER A 192 -21.02 -31.63 -1.73
CA SER A 192 -21.76 -32.70 -2.43
C SER A 192 -20.91 -33.97 -2.58
N ALA A 193 -19.66 -33.96 -2.08
CA ALA A 193 -18.74 -35.08 -2.20
C ALA A 193 -19.18 -36.27 -1.33
N SER A 194 -19.10 -37.50 -1.87
CA SER A 194 -19.35 -38.70 -1.07
C SER A 194 -18.21 -38.92 -0.08
N VAL A 195 -18.51 -38.90 1.22
CA VAL A 195 -17.52 -38.98 2.29
C VAL A 195 -17.46 -40.41 2.84
N THR A 196 -16.25 -40.94 3.02
CA THR A 196 -16.03 -42.33 3.43
C THR A 196 -15.08 -42.40 4.62
N SER A 197 -15.47 -43.15 5.65
CA SER A 197 -14.67 -43.27 6.87
C SER A 197 -13.30 -43.92 6.63
N ALA A 198 -12.31 -43.42 7.35
CA ALA A 198 -11.08 -44.12 7.68
C ALA A 198 -11.33 -45.53 8.29
N VAL A 199 -10.24 -46.27 8.45
CA VAL A 199 -10.13 -47.40 9.40
C VAL A 199 -8.92 -47.14 10.29
N SER A 200 -9.17 -46.60 11.46
CA SER A 200 -8.18 -46.17 12.45
C SER A 200 -8.74 -46.34 13.88
N SER A 201 -8.13 -45.68 14.87
CA SER A 201 -8.63 -45.71 16.25
C SER A 201 -9.91 -44.89 16.41
N ASN A 202 -9.85 -43.62 16.83
CA ASN A 202 -11.05 -42.78 16.89
C ASN A 202 -11.35 -42.17 15.52
N ILE A 203 -12.61 -42.07 15.13
CA ILE A 203 -13.01 -41.59 13.81
C ILE A 203 -14.14 -40.57 13.92
N PHE A 204 -13.96 -39.45 13.24
CA PHE A 204 -14.94 -38.38 13.07
C PHE A 204 -15.22 -38.19 11.58
N VAL A 205 -16.44 -38.47 11.11
CA VAL A 205 -16.84 -38.25 9.69
C VAL A 205 -18.04 -37.32 9.57
N GLY A 206 -17.93 -36.29 8.75
CA GLY A 206 -19.01 -35.35 8.46
C GLY A 206 -19.21 -35.11 6.96
N GLY A 207 -20.45 -34.84 6.55
CA GLY A 207 -20.75 -34.50 5.15
C GLY A 207 -20.11 -33.17 4.71
N LEU A 208 -19.93 -32.21 5.62
CA LEU A 208 -19.20 -30.96 5.37
C LEU A 208 -17.81 -30.96 6.03
N ALA A 209 -17.73 -31.14 7.35
CA ALA A 209 -16.47 -31.08 8.09
C ALA A 209 -16.33 -32.25 9.07
N GLY A 210 -15.12 -32.78 9.25
CA GLY A 210 -14.86 -33.82 10.26
C GLY A 210 -14.85 -33.28 11.70
N GLU A 211 -14.44 -32.03 11.90
CA GLU A 211 -14.47 -31.31 13.19
C GLU A 211 -14.54 -29.79 12.94
N VAL A 212 -15.18 -29.06 13.86
CA VAL A 212 -15.04 -27.59 13.97
C VAL A 212 -14.72 -27.21 15.42
N ALA A 213 -13.64 -26.47 15.63
CA ALA A 213 -13.14 -26.11 16.96
C ALA A 213 -12.74 -24.64 17.08
N ASN A 214 -12.94 -24.01 18.24
CA ASN A 214 -12.53 -22.64 18.57
C ASN A 214 -13.00 -21.53 17.59
N GLY A 215 -13.97 -21.80 16.73
CA GLY A 215 -14.30 -20.96 15.57
C GLY A 215 -15.79 -20.88 15.27
N ALA A 216 -16.14 -20.58 14.02
CA ALA A 216 -17.53 -20.46 13.60
C ALA A 216 -17.77 -21.11 12.23
N LEU A 217 -18.92 -21.78 12.09
CA LEU A 217 -19.39 -22.29 10.81
C LEU A 217 -20.82 -21.81 10.57
N SER A 218 -21.06 -21.04 9.51
CA SER A 218 -22.37 -20.44 9.22
C SER A 218 -22.84 -20.68 7.79
N ASP A 219 -24.15 -20.61 7.56
CA ASP A 219 -24.75 -20.47 6.22
C ASP A 219 -24.26 -21.52 5.21
N SER A 220 -24.17 -22.78 5.64
CA SER A 220 -23.43 -23.85 4.95
C SER A 220 -24.18 -25.18 4.95
N TYR A 221 -23.97 -26.03 3.94
CA TYR A 221 -24.76 -27.26 3.78
C TYR A 221 -24.03 -28.51 3.25
N ALA A 222 -24.59 -29.69 3.52
CA ALA A 222 -24.08 -30.96 3.02
C ALA A 222 -25.15 -31.85 2.37
N THR A 223 -24.86 -32.35 1.17
CA THR A 223 -25.73 -33.27 0.41
C THR A 223 -25.08 -34.61 0.09
N GLY A 224 -23.75 -34.73 0.27
CA GLY A 224 -23.00 -35.95 0.00
C GLY A 224 -23.29 -37.07 1.00
N THR A 225 -23.38 -38.32 0.52
CA THR A 225 -23.52 -39.51 1.37
C THR A 225 -22.29 -39.73 2.24
N VAL A 226 -22.49 -40.00 3.53
CA VAL A 226 -21.46 -40.39 4.49
C VAL A 226 -21.51 -41.90 4.71
N THR A 227 -20.41 -42.61 4.44
CA THR A 227 -20.34 -44.09 4.45
C THR A 227 -19.30 -44.59 5.44
N ASN A 228 -19.69 -45.48 6.36
CA ASN A 228 -18.83 -45.97 7.44
C ASN A 228 -18.33 -47.41 7.18
N LYS A 229 -17.02 -47.65 7.30
CA LYS A 229 -16.35 -48.92 6.92
C LYS A 229 -15.88 -49.80 8.12
N ILE A 230 -16.23 -49.46 9.36
CA ILE A 230 -15.63 -50.06 10.56
C ILE A 230 -16.32 -51.37 11.01
N ARG A 231 -15.58 -52.47 11.13
CA ARG A 231 -16.06 -53.71 11.77
C ARG A 231 -15.23 -54.09 12.99
N ASN A 232 -15.89 -54.37 14.12
CA ASN A 232 -15.33 -54.85 15.38
C ASN A 232 -14.23 -53.96 15.99
N SER A 233 -14.46 -52.64 16.00
CA SER A 233 -13.64 -51.68 16.76
C SER A 233 -14.18 -51.51 18.19
N SER A 234 -13.30 -51.07 19.10
CA SER A 234 -13.65 -50.66 20.47
C SER A 234 -13.52 -49.13 20.70
N TYR A 235 -13.06 -48.40 19.70
CA TYR A 235 -12.82 -46.96 19.74
C TYR A 235 -14.07 -46.17 19.33
N TYR A 236 -14.06 -44.84 19.51
CA TYR A 236 -15.20 -43.99 19.16
C TYR A 236 -15.32 -43.80 17.64
N LEU A 237 -16.54 -43.93 17.12
CA LEU A 237 -16.92 -43.47 15.77
C LEU A 237 -18.04 -42.46 15.93
N PHE A 238 -17.80 -41.19 15.64
CA PHE A 238 -18.86 -40.19 15.50
C PHE A 238 -19.02 -39.89 14.00
N SER A 239 -20.22 -40.11 13.48
CA SER A 239 -20.53 -39.91 12.06
C SER A 239 -21.83 -39.11 11.92
N ALA A 240 -21.82 -38.06 11.10
CA ALA A 240 -23.02 -37.25 10.90
C ALA A 240 -23.12 -36.73 9.46
N ALA A 241 -24.34 -36.41 9.03
CA ALA A 241 -24.55 -35.84 7.69
C ALA A 241 -23.91 -34.45 7.52
N PHE A 242 -23.50 -33.77 8.61
CA PHE A 242 -22.91 -32.44 8.56
C PHE A 242 -21.53 -32.35 9.25
N ILE A 243 -21.49 -32.34 10.59
CA ILE A 243 -20.27 -32.18 11.41
C ILE A 243 -20.40 -33.05 12.66
N PRO A 244 -19.62 -34.12 12.85
CA PRO A 244 -19.81 -35.01 14.00
C PRO A 244 -19.39 -34.36 15.33
N PHE A 245 -18.36 -33.52 15.35
CA PHE A 245 -17.79 -32.96 16.58
C PHE A 245 -17.60 -31.43 16.47
N VAL A 246 -18.17 -30.70 17.43
CA VAL A 246 -18.05 -29.24 17.55
C VAL A 246 -17.58 -28.88 18.95
N ASN A 247 -16.48 -28.14 19.08
CA ASN A 247 -15.81 -27.88 20.35
C ASN A 247 -15.44 -26.41 20.52
N ASN A 248 -16.00 -25.72 21.54
CA ASN A 248 -15.75 -24.28 21.76
C ASN A 248 -16.04 -23.43 20.49
N ALA A 249 -17.04 -23.81 19.70
CA ALA A 249 -17.33 -23.23 18.38
C ALA A 249 -18.85 -23.09 18.15
N SER A 250 -19.24 -22.18 17.27
CA SER A 250 -20.66 -21.93 16.94
C SER A 250 -21.03 -22.44 15.54
N VAL A 251 -22.18 -23.13 15.43
CA VAL A 251 -22.79 -23.52 14.14
C VAL A 251 -24.13 -22.78 13.95
N VAL A 252 -24.31 -22.09 12.84
CA VAL A 252 -25.49 -21.23 12.58
C VAL A 252 -26.00 -21.42 11.15
N ASN A 253 -27.31 -21.31 10.91
CA ASN A 253 -27.92 -21.31 9.57
C ASN A 253 -27.44 -22.49 8.67
N ALA A 254 -27.25 -23.67 9.26
CA ALA A 254 -26.63 -24.80 8.58
C ALA A 254 -27.64 -25.91 8.30
N TYR A 255 -27.42 -26.73 7.26
CA TYR A 255 -28.28 -27.91 7.07
C TYR A 255 -27.63 -29.12 6.38
N ALA A 256 -28.19 -30.31 6.59
CA ALA A 256 -27.77 -31.52 5.87
C ALA A 256 -28.90 -32.43 5.40
N VAL A 257 -28.65 -33.09 4.27
CA VAL A 257 -29.57 -34.03 3.61
C VAL A 257 -28.86 -35.32 3.14
N GLY A 258 -27.53 -35.38 3.26
CA GLY A 258 -26.73 -36.54 2.87
C GLY A 258 -27.02 -37.78 3.73
N ALA A 259 -27.18 -38.94 3.10
CA ALA A 259 -27.45 -40.20 3.80
C ALA A 259 -26.26 -40.63 4.67
N VAL A 260 -26.52 -41.06 5.91
CA VAL A 260 -25.50 -41.61 6.82
C VAL A 260 -25.64 -43.13 6.83
N ASP A 261 -24.84 -43.82 6.01
CA ASP A 261 -24.83 -45.28 5.91
C ASP A 261 -23.97 -45.89 7.04
N ASP A 262 -24.66 -46.53 7.97
CA ASP A 262 -24.10 -47.32 9.07
C ASP A 262 -24.12 -48.84 8.79
N SER A 263 -24.66 -49.30 7.66
CA SER A 263 -25.01 -50.71 7.39
C SER A 263 -23.84 -51.69 7.40
N GLN A 264 -22.60 -51.19 7.30
CA GLN A 264 -21.37 -51.98 7.40
C GLN A 264 -20.70 -51.89 8.78
N THR A 265 -21.29 -51.17 9.73
CA THR A 265 -20.68 -50.85 11.02
C THR A 265 -20.98 -51.88 12.11
N GLU A 266 -19.93 -52.41 12.74
CA GLU A 266 -20.03 -53.27 13.92
C GLU A 266 -19.21 -52.64 15.07
N ASN A 267 -19.76 -51.63 15.76
CA ASN A 267 -19.10 -50.94 16.88
C ASN A 267 -20.13 -50.41 17.90
N ALA A 268 -19.98 -50.73 19.18
CA ALA A 268 -20.87 -50.28 20.27
C ALA A 268 -20.65 -48.80 20.68
N ASN A 269 -19.47 -48.26 20.37
CA ASN A 269 -19.09 -46.86 20.61
C ASN A 269 -19.32 -45.97 19.37
N ALA A 270 -20.03 -46.48 18.36
CA ALA A 270 -20.51 -45.67 17.24
C ALA A 270 -21.68 -44.77 17.64
N ARG A 271 -21.73 -43.57 17.07
CA ARG A 271 -22.80 -42.58 17.21
C ARG A 271 -23.08 -41.97 15.84
N PHE A 272 -24.36 -41.88 15.50
CA PHE A 272 -24.84 -41.42 14.20
C PHE A 272 -25.82 -40.26 14.38
N SER A 273 -25.79 -39.27 13.47
CA SER A 273 -26.65 -38.09 13.55
C SER A 273 -27.01 -37.51 12.18
N GLY A 274 -28.20 -36.93 12.09
CA GLY A 274 -28.64 -36.17 10.92
C GLY A 274 -27.99 -34.79 10.77
N LEU A 275 -27.32 -34.26 11.81
CA LEU A 275 -26.55 -33.02 11.69
C LEU A 275 -25.23 -33.09 12.49
N ILE A 276 -25.31 -33.13 13.84
CA ILE A 276 -24.16 -33.10 14.75
C ILE A 276 -24.20 -34.28 15.72
N VAL A 277 -23.07 -34.93 16.03
CA VAL A 277 -23.07 -35.92 17.14
C VAL A 277 -22.94 -35.20 18.47
N SER A 278 -21.87 -34.43 18.70
CA SER A 278 -21.59 -33.84 20.02
C SER A 278 -21.19 -32.36 19.96
N LEU A 279 -21.67 -31.61 20.95
CA LEU A 279 -21.20 -30.27 21.31
C LEU A 279 -20.31 -30.37 22.56
N PHE A 280 -19.15 -29.73 22.56
CA PHE A 280 -18.20 -29.78 23.67
C PHE A 280 -17.71 -28.39 24.11
N SER A 281 -17.38 -28.25 25.40
CA SER A 281 -17.04 -26.96 26.03
C SER A 281 -18.15 -25.92 25.76
N MET A 282 -17.79 -24.67 25.42
CA MET A 282 -18.73 -23.59 25.08
C MET A 282 -19.27 -23.67 23.64
N ALA A 283 -19.33 -24.87 23.04
CA ALA A 283 -19.90 -25.05 21.70
C ALA A 283 -21.41 -24.78 21.69
N SER A 284 -21.90 -24.22 20.58
CA SER A 284 -23.32 -23.89 20.39
C SER A 284 -23.79 -24.17 18.97
N VAL A 285 -25.09 -24.36 18.80
CA VAL A 285 -25.73 -24.50 17.49
C VAL A 285 -27.10 -23.84 17.48
N HIS A 286 -27.39 -23.09 16.42
CA HIS A 286 -28.63 -22.33 16.24
C HIS A 286 -29.13 -22.50 14.81
N ASN A 287 -30.45 -22.33 14.60
CA ASN A 287 -31.08 -22.25 13.28
C ASN A 287 -30.60 -23.32 12.29
N SER A 288 -30.39 -24.56 12.73
CA SER A 288 -29.76 -25.59 11.89
C SER A 288 -30.63 -26.84 11.72
N TYR A 289 -30.63 -27.43 10.53
CA TYR A 289 -31.71 -28.28 10.03
C TYR A 289 -31.24 -29.59 9.41
N TYR A 290 -32.04 -30.66 9.52
CA TYR A 290 -31.73 -31.91 8.79
C TYR A 290 -32.96 -32.65 8.29
N ASP A 291 -32.80 -33.31 7.13
CA ASP A 291 -33.81 -34.16 6.54
C ASP A 291 -33.78 -35.54 7.22
N THR A 292 -34.75 -35.78 8.09
CA THR A 292 -34.93 -37.04 8.85
C THR A 292 -35.13 -38.28 7.97
N GLN A 293 -35.46 -38.10 6.69
CA GLN A 293 -35.79 -39.19 5.77
C GLN A 293 -34.62 -39.52 4.84
N THR A 294 -33.90 -38.52 4.30
CA THR A 294 -32.74 -38.76 3.44
C THR A 294 -31.44 -38.99 4.21
N THR A 295 -31.25 -38.36 5.38
CA THR A 295 -30.10 -38.69 6.25
C THR A 295 -30.20 -40.11 6.81
N GLY A 296 -31.43 -40.64 6.95
CA GLY A 296 -31.75 -41.91 7.59
C GLY A 296 -31.69 -41.86 9.12
N GLN A 297 -31.39 -40.70 9.72
CA GLN A 297 -31.13 -40.55 11.14
C GLN A 297 -32.30 -39.89 11.87
N SER A 298 -32.64 -40.41 13.06
CA SER A 298 -33.76 -39.91 13.85
C SER A 298 -33.40 -38.75 14.78
N ALA A 299 -32.13 -38.63 15.17
CA ALA A 299 -31.61 -37.53 15.98
C ALA A 299 -30.66 -36.65 15.16
N GLY A 300 -30.74 -35.33 15.34
CA GLY A 300 -29.81 -34.34 14.76
C GLY A 300 -28.74 -33.85 15.72
N LEU A 301 -28.90 -34.13 17.02
CA LEU A 301 -27.90 -33.93 18.06
C LEU A 301 -28.00 -35.11 19.04
N VAL A 302 -26.86 -35.68 19.44
CA VAL A 302 -26.79 -36.89 20.28
C VAL A 302 -26.30 -36.55 21.69
N ASP A 303 -25.15 -35.91 21.78
CA ASP A 303 -24.47 -35.55 23.02
C ASP A 303 -24.36 -34.02 23.13
N GLY A 304 -25.47 -33.37 23.49
CA GLY A 304 -25.59 -31.92 23.68
C GLY A 304 -27.05 -31.42 23.65
N SER A 305 -27.23 -30.09 23.68
CA SER A 305 -28.52 -29.41 23.45
C SER A 305 -28.31 -28.10 22.70
N GLY A 306 -29.17 -27.79 21.72
CA GLY A 306 -29.11 -26.56 20.92
C GLY A 306 -30.19 -26.53 19.84
N GLY A 307 -30.19 -25.48 19.01
CA GLY A 307 -31.15 -25.23 17.93
C GLY A 307 -30.92 -26.11 16.69
N VAL A 308 -31.07 -27.43 16.86
CA VAL A 308 -31.06 -28.42 15.76
C VAL A 308 -32.47 -28.96 15.53
N PHE A 309 -32.97 -28.87 14.30
CA PHE A 309 -34.35 -29.16 13.93
C PHE A 309 -34.42 -30.27 12.87
N GLY A 310 -35.03 -31.40 13.23
CA GLY A 310 -35.32 -32.49 12.30
C GLY A 310 -36.64 -32.27 11.60
N GLN A 311 -36.64 -32.40 10.27
CA GLN A 311 -37.76 -32.11 9.39
C GLN A 311 -37.92 -33.22 8.33
N THR A 312 -39.06 -33.30 7.64
CA THR A 312 -39.26 -34.21 6.50
C THR A 312 -38.67 -33.66 5.20
N THR A 313 -38.55 -34.51 4.17
CA THR A 313 -38.12 -34.12 2.82
C THR A 313 -39.07 -33.13 2.14
N GLU A 314 -40.34 -33.06 2.56
CA GLU A 314 -41.29 -32.07 2.06
C GLU A 314 -41.10 -30.70 2.76
N GLU A 315 -40.94 -30.71 4.08
CA GLU A 315 -40.67 -29.52 4.89
C GLU A 315 -39.31 -28.89 4.57
N MET A 316 -38.24 -29.68 4.40
CA MET A 316 -36.90 -29.22 4.02
C MET A 316 -36.82 -28.58 2.62
N LYS A 317 -37.91 -28.56 1.86
CA LYS A 317 -38.01 -27.88 0.54
C LYS A 317 -38.96 -26.68 0.57
N GLY A 318 -39.53 -26.38 1.74
CA GLY A 318 -40.31 -25.18 2.00
C GLY A 318 -39.47 -24.10 2.67
N GLN A 319 -39.45 -22.90 2.10
CA GLN A 319 -38.74 -21.74 2.65
C GLN A 319 -39.09 -21.46 4.13
N ALA A 320 -40.37 -21.60 4.49
CA ALA A 320 -40.89 -21.32 5.83
C ALA A 320 -40.38 -22.25 6.95
N THR A 321 -39.68 -23.33 6.59
CA THR A 321 -39.03 -24.24 7.56
C THR A 321 -37.78 -23.62 8.18
N TYR A 322 -37.08 -22.77 7.43
CA TYR A 322 -35.75 -22.26 7.73
C TYR A 322 -35.82 -20.88 8.39
N ASN A 323 -35.83 -20.85 9.72
CA ASN A 323 -35.68 -19.62 10.49
C ASN A 323 -34.21 -19.15 10.46
N GLY A 324 -33.97 -17.84 10.48
CA GLY A 324 -32.62 -17.25 10.39
C GLY A 324 -31.98 -17.25 9.00
N PHE A 325 -32.47 -18.05 8.05
CA PHE A 325 -31.95 -18.08 6.67
C PHE A 325 -32.47 -16.87 5.87
N ASN A 326 -31.56 -16.04 5.37
CA ASN A 326 -31.90 -14.91 4.52
C ASN A 326 -32.09 -15.31 3.06
N PHE A 327 -33.34 -15.58 2.66
CA PHE A 327 -33.69 -15.91 1.27
C PHE A 327 -33.73 -14.71 0.30
N THR A 328 -33.44 -13.50 0.77
CA THR A 328 -33.37 -12.30 -0.08
C THR A 328 -31.96 -12.03 -0.58
N ALA A 329 -30.93 -12.22 0.27
CA ALA A 329 -29.53 -11.98 -0.08
C ALA A 329 -28.72 -13.27 -0.30
N ASP A 330 -28.90 -14.30 0.55
CA ASP A 330 -27.93 -15.40 0.65
C ASP A 330 -28.46 -16.75 0.12
N TRP A 331 -29.76 -17.02 0.27
CA TRP A 331 -30.36 -18.33 -0.02
C TRP A 331 -31.47 -18.29 -1.09
N ALA A 332 -31.60 -19.34 -1.89
CA ALA A 332 -32.70 -19.53 -2.84
C ALA A 332 -33.19 -20.99 -2.83
N ILE A 333 -34.41 -21.23 -3.33
CA ILE A 333 -34.99 -22.57 -3.52
C ILE A 333 -35.54 -22.64 -4.94
N HIS A 334 -35.13 -23.65 -5.71
CA HIS A 334 -35.66 -23.90 -7.05
C HIS A 334 -35.76 -25.41 -7.31
N PRO A 335 -36.90 -25.97 -7.78
CA PRO A 335 -37.09 -27.42 -7.87
C PRO A 335 -36.09 -28.20 -8.74
N ALA A 336 -35.36 -27.53 -9.63
CA ALA A 336 -34.33 -28.15 -10.48
C ALA A 336 -32.88 -27.94 -9.98
N VAL A 337 -32.65 -27.05 -9.01
CA VAL A 337 -31.32 -26.82 -8.40
C VAL A 337 -31.29 -27.52 -7.05
N ASN A 338 -30.14 -28.10 -6.69
CA ASN A 338 -29.92 -28.78 -5.40
C ASN A 338 -31.05 -29.73 -4.96
N ASN A 339 -31.68 -30.46 -5.91
CA ASN A 339 -32.85 -31.31 -5.70
C ASN A 339 -34.07 -30.64 -5.04
N GLY A 340 -34.18 -29.30 -5.09
CA GLY A 340 -35.24 -28.50 -4.48
C GLY A 340 -35.03 -28.14 -3.01
N TYR A 341 -33.88 -28.47 -2.41
CA TYR A 341 -33.47 -27.90 -1.12
C TYR A 341 -32.92 -26.46 -1.32
N PRO A 342 -32.70 -25.66 -0.24
CA PRO A 342 -32.02 -24.38 -0.37
C PRO A 342 -30.66 -24.50 -1.05
N TYR A 343 -30.22 -23.47 -1.73
CA TYR A 343 -28.87 -23.34 -2.27
C TYR A 343 -28.43 -21.87 -2.15
N LEU A 344 -27.14 -21.63 -2.25
CA LEU A 344 -26.60 -20.28 -2.10
C LEU A 344 -26.84 -19.46 -3.37
N ARG A 345 -27.22 -18.20 -3.19
CA ARG A 345 -27.47 -17.26 -4.29
C ARG A 345 -26.17 -16.88 -5.02
N PRO A 346 -26.26 -16.28 -6.22
CA PRO A 346 -25.09 -15.71 -6.87
C PRO A 346 -24.48 -14.62 -6.00
N HIS A 347 -23.17 -14.43 -6.09
CA HIS A 347 -22.49 -13.30 -5.46
C HIS A 347 -21.50 -12.70 -6.45
N LEU A 348 -21.59 -11.39 -6.73
CA LEU A 348 -20.65 -10.71 -7.61
C LEU A 348 -19.33 -10.50 -6.85
N ILE A 349 -18.22 -10.89 -7.48
CA ILE A 349 -16.87 -10.84 -6.90
C ILE A 349 -16.11 -9.62 -7.44
N THR A 350 -16.35 -9.25 -8.70
CA THR A 350 -15.89 -7.98 -9.26
C THR A 350 -16.45 -6.81 -8.45
N ALA A 351 -15.58 -6.12 -7.71
CA ALA A 351 -15.90 -4.96 -6.88
C ALA A 351 -15.66 -3.61 -7.59
N GLU A 352 -14.84 -3.62 -8.65
CA GLU A 352 -14.39 -2.46 -9.42
C GLU A 352 -14.17 -2.85 -10.89
N LEU A 353 -14.00 -1.87 -11.77
CA LEU A 353 -13.59 -2.10 -13.16
C LEU A 353 -12.31 -1.31 -13.44
N PRO A 354 -11.29 -1.91 -14.09
CA PRO A 354 -10.17 -1.16 -14.61
C PRO A 354 -10.63 -0.03 -15.52
N HIS A 355 -9.91 1.09 -15.51
CA HIS A 355 -10.16 2.20 -16.41
C HIS A 355 -10.11 1.72 -17.87
N ALA A 356 -11.08 2.15 -18.67
CA ALA A 356 -11.03 2.05 -20.12
C ALA A 356 -10.43 3.33 -20.70
N LEU A 357 -9.91 3.24 -21.93
CA LEU A 357 -9.48 4.40 -22.69
C LEU A 357 -10.41 4.57 -23.90
N LYS A 358 -10.87 5.79 -24.14
CA LYS A 358 -11.68 6.17 -25.30
C LYS A 358 -11.00 5.77 -26.61
N ASP A 359 -11.78 5.32 -27.59
CA ASP A 359 -11.33 4.83 -28.90
C ASP A 359 -10.36 3.62 -28.86
N ALA A 360 -10.06 3.05 -27.67
CA ALA A 360 -9.20 1.88 -27.49
C ALA A 360 -10.00 0.58 -27.18
N PRO A 361 -9.49 -0.62 -27.54
CA PRO A 361 -10.15 -1.87 -27.21
C PRO A 361 -10.17 -2.17 -25.70
N TYR A 362 -11.36 -2.28 -25.13
CA TYR A 362 -11.57 -2.71 -23.75
C TYR A 362 -12.07 -4.16 -23.69
N THR A 363 -11.59 -4.93 -22.71
CA THR A 363 -12.06 -6.30 -22.44
C THR A 363 -11.85 -6.67 -20.97
N TYR A 364 -12.92 -7.04 -20.27
CA TYR A 364 -12.88 -7.45 -18.87
C TYR A 364 -13.93 -8.54 -18.60
N ALA A 365 -13.55 -9.59 -17.85
CA ALA A 365 -14.44 -10.69 -17.49
C ALA A 365 -14.96 -10.52 -16.06
N LEU A 366 -16.28 -10.41 -15.90
CA LEU A 366 -16.92 -10.26 -14.60
C LEU A 366 -16.87 -11.58 -13.81
N ALA A 367 -16.35 -11.52 -12.59
CA ALA A 367 -16.24 -12.65 -11.66
C ALA A 367 -17.48 -12.73 -10.76
N GLY A 368 -17.96 -13.95 -10.51
CA GLY A 368 -19.11 -14.19 -9.65
C GLY A 368 -19.21 -15.64 -9.20
N PHE A 369 -19.55 -15.83 -7.92
CA PHE A 369 -19.78 -17.15 -7.32
C PHE A 369 -21.14 -17.70 -7.74
N ASP A 370 -21.18 -18.98 -8.13
CA ASP A 370 -22.39 -19.72 -8.48
C ASP A 370 -22.68 -20.83 -7.45
N GLY A 371 -23.61 -20.56 -6.52
CA GLY A 371 -24.08 -21.55 -5.56
C GLY A 371 -25.08 -22.57 -6.14
N ALA A 372 -25.53 -22.40 -7.39
CA ALA A 372 -26.39 -23.38 -8.09
C ALA A 372 -25.57 -24.44 -8.84
N GLY A 373 -24.32 -24.13 -9.22
CA GLY A 373 -23.41 -25.02 -9.94
C GLY A 373 -23.82 -25.30 -11.40
N GLY A 374 -24.50 -24.34 -12.05
CA GLY A 374 -25.02 -24.44 -13.42
C GLY A 374 -24.43 -23.43 -14.41
N GLY A 375 -23.58 -22.51 -13.95
CA GLY A 375 -23.10 -21.35 -14.68
C GLY A 375 -23.95 -20.10 -14.43
N LEU A 376 -23.31 -18.94 -14.37
CA LEU A 376 -23.97 -17.64 -14.32
C LEU A 376 -24.29 -17.13 -15.72
N THR A 377 -25.42 -16.43 -15.84
CA THR A 377 -25.79 -15.62 -17.00
C THR A 377 -25.80 -14.16 -16.63
N TRP A 378 -25.16 -13.32 -17.44
CA TRP A 378 -24.91 -11.91 -17.11
C TRP A 378 -25.78 -10.95 -17.93
N SER A 379 -26.04 -9.80 -17.33
CA SER A 379 -26.75 -8.66 -17.93
C SER A 379 -26.32 -7.36 -17.25
N SER A 380 -26.53 -6.23 -17.93
CA SER A 380 -26.20 -4.89 -17.42
C SER A 380 -27.35 -3.91 -17.64
N GLY A 381 -27.28 -2.77 -16.94
CA GLY A 381 -27.95 -1.54 -17.35
C GLY A 381 -27.29 -0.92 -18.59
N SER A 382 -27.50 0.39 -18.78
CA SER A 382 -26.82 1.14 -19.85
C SER A 382 -25.30 1.03 -19.72
N LEU A 383 -24.64 0.68 -20.82
CA LEU A 383 -23.20 0.76 -21.01
C LEU A 383 -22.86 2.06 -21.76
N PRO A 384 -21.58 2.50 -21.76
CA PRO A 384 -21.09 3.49 -22.71
C PRO A 384 -21.34 3.05 -24.16
N ASP A 385 -21.55 4.01 -25.07
CA ASP A 385 -21.64 3.68 -26.50
C ASP A 385 -20.33 3.04 -26.98
N GLY A 386 -20.46 2.00 -27.81
CA GLY A 386 -19.36 1.16 -28.28
C GLY A 386 -18.94 0.00 -27.36
N LEU A 387 -19.44 -0.08 -26.11
CA LEU A 387 -19.27 -1.24 -25.22
C LEU A 387 -20.47 -2.21 -25.23
N SER A 388 -20.19 -3.48 -24.98
CA SER A 388 -21.19 -4.55 -24.89
C SER A 388 -20.84 -5.59 -23.82
N LEU A 389 -21.85 -6.19 -23.19
CA LEU A 389 -21.70 -7.30 -22.25
C LEU A 389 -22.31 -8.56 -22.86
N ASP A 390 -21.55 -9.65 -22.90
CA ASP A 390 -22.08 -10.95 -23.31
C ASP A 390 -22.67 -11.75 -22.14
N ALA A 391 -23.43 -12.80 -22.45
CA ALA A 391 -24.11 -13.60 -21.44
C ALA A 391 -23.15 -14.40 -20.52
N SER A 392 -21.87 -14.53 -20.86
CA SER A 392 -20.85 -15.20 -20.04
C SER A 392 -20.19 -14.28 -19.02
N GLY A 393 -20.39 -12.96 -19.14
CA GLY A 393 -19.80 -11.95 -18.26
C GLY A 393 -18.66 -11.15 -18.91
N LEU A 394 -18.41 -11.32 -20.21
CA LEU A 394 -17.36 -10.58 -20.91
C LEU A 394 -17.85 -9.18 -21.34
N LEU A 395 -17.46 -8.16 -20.59
CA LEU A 395 -17.62 -6.76 -20.95
C LEU A 395 -16.51 -6.39 -21.95
N HIS A 396 -16.88 -6.05 -23.19
CA HIS A 396 -15.94 -5.83 -24.28
C HIS A 396 -16.45 -4.84 -25.33
N GLY A 397 -15.54 -4.14 -25.99
CA GLY A 397 -15.85 -3.22 -27.08
C GLY A 397 -14.76 -2.17 -27.28
N VAL A 398 -15.14 -1.01 -27.78
CA VAL A 398 -14.32 0.21 -27.89
C VAL A 398 -15.21 1.37 -27.46
N PRO A 399 -14.96 2.05 -26.32
CA PRO A 399 -15.86 3.10 -25.85
C PRO A 399 -15.69 4.39 -26.68
N GLU A 400 -16.79 4.93 -27.20
CA GLU A 400 -16.78 6.07 -28.13
C GLU A 400 -16.78 7.44 -27.41
N GLU A 401 -17.21 7.50 -26.13
CA GLU A 401 -17.23 8.72 -25.31
C GLU A 401 -16.55 8.53 -23.95
N ALA A 402 -15.69 9.47 -23.57
CA ALA A 402 -15.04 9.52 -22.26
C ALA A 402 -15.98 10.04 -21.16
N GLY A 403 -15.75 9.61 -19.92
CA GLY A 403 -16.54 9.97 -18.75
C GLY A 403 -16.64 8.87 -17.70
N THR A 404 -17.36 9.14 -16.62
CA THR A 404 -17.57 8.22 -15.49
C THR A 404 -18.96 7.59 -15.57
N TYR A 405 -19.03 6.27 -15.76
CA TYR A 405 -20.26 5.55 -16.03
C TYR A 405 -20.63 4.61 -14.87
N THR A 406 -21.77 4.87 -14.25
CA THR A 406 -22.33 4.06 -13.14
C THR A 406 -23.21 2.94 -13.71
N ILE A 407 -22.67 1.73 -13.80
CA ILE A 407 -23.29 0.58 -14.48
C ILE A 407 -23.77 -0.44 -13.46
N ALA A 408 -25.06 -0.75 -13.48
CA ALA A 408 -25.61 -1.88 -12.73
C ALA A 408 -25.34 -3.19 -13.49
N PHE A 409 -24.64 -4.14 -12.88
CA PHE A 409 -24.43 -5.49 -13.39
C PHE A 409 -25.27 -6.49 -12.60
N THR A 410 -25.84 -7.48 -13.29
CA THR A 410 -26.68 -8.52 -12.70
C THR A 410 -26.27 -9.89 -13.22
N ALA A 411 -25.83 -10.75 -12.29
CA ALA A 411 -25.61 -12.18 -12.53
C ALA A 411 -26.85 -12.97 -12.11
N THR A 412 -27.23 -13.98 -12.90
CA THR A 412 -28.39 -14.86 -12.65
C THR A 412 -28.00 -16.32 -12.88
N ASP A 413 -28.32 -17.19 -11.92
CA ASP A 413 -27.99 -18.62 -11.96
C ASP A 413 -29.03 -19.49 -12.71
N ALA A 414 -28.72 -20.79 -12.82
CA ALA A 414 -29.58 -21.81 -13.41
C ALA A 414 -30.88 -22.10 -12.63
N GLY A 415 -31.05 -21.55 -11.42
CA GLY A 415 -32.30 -21.54 -10.65
C GLY A 415 -33.14 -20.28 -10.83
N GLY A 416 -32.61 -19.27 -11.53
CA GLY A 416 -33.25 -17.97 -11.73
C GLY A 416 -33.16 -17.04 -10.51
N ALA A 417 -32.30 -17.33 -9.54
CA ALA A 417 -31.93 -16.33 -8.53
C ALA A 417 -30.84 -15.42 -9.10
N SER A 418 -30.86 -14.16 -8.68
CA SER A 418 -29.96 -13.12 -9.17
C SER A 418 -29.31 -12.36 -8.03
N ALA A 419 -28.12 -11.84 -8.28
CA ALA A 419 -27.49 -10.78 -7.48
C ALA A 419 -27.12 -9.62 -8.41
N SER A 420 -27.06 -8.41 -7.87
CA SER A 420 -26.73 -7.21 -8.63
C SER A 420 -25.82 -6.30 -7.83
N SER A 421 -24.85 -5.68 -8.52
CA SER A 421 -23.98 -4.65 -7.98
C SER A 421 -23.94 -3.48 -8.95
N THR A 422 -23.63 -2.30 -8.45
CA THR A 422 -23.38 -1.12 -9.28
C THR A 422 -21.90 -0.82 -9.24
N LEU A 423 -21.24 -0.88 -10.39
CA LEU A 423 -19.82 -0.62 -10.55
C LEU A 423 -19.64 0.67 -11.34
N THR A 424 -18.55 1.38 -11.07
CA THR A 424 -18.14 2.53 -11.88
C THR A 424 -17.12 2.07 -12.92
N LEU A 425 -17.32 2.47 -14.18
CA LEU A 425 -16.30 2.44 -15.22
C LEU A 425 -15.88 3.88 -15.52
N ALA A 426 -14.63 4.21 -15.29
CA ALA A 426 -14.02 5.37 -15.91
C ALA A 426 -13.65 5.01 -17.36
N VAL A 427 -14.04 5.86 -18.31
CA VAL A 427 -13.47 5.90 -19.66
C VAL A 427 -12.67 7.19 -19.75
N ASP A 428 -11.36 7.08 -19.75
CA ASP A 428 -10.46 8.21 -19.84
C ASP A 428 -10.25 8.63 -21.31
N GLU A 429 -9.73 9.83 -21.53
CA GLU A 429 -9.32 10.33 -22.85
C GLU A 429 -7.85 10.74 -22.78
N GLU A 430 -7.04 10.37 -23.77
CA GLU A 430 -5.65 10.84 -23.84
C GLU A 430 -5.61 12.36 -24.08
N ALA A 431 -4.67 13.07 -23.46
CA ALA A 431 -4.49 14.49 -23.73
C ALA A 431 -4.12 14.71 -25.21
N PRO A 432 -4.77 15.66 -25.91
CA PRO A 432 -4.47 15.97 -27.31
C PRO A 432 -3.15 16.75 -27.47
N GLU A 433 -2.63 16.79 -28.70
CA GLU A 433 -1.45 17.58 -29.08
C GLU A 433 -1.69 19.11 -28.96
N ILE A 434 -0.73 19.84 -28.40
CA ILE A 434 -0.76 21.31 -28.31
C ILE A 434 -0.77 21.97 -29.70
N ALA A 435 -1.67 22.93 -29.91
CA ALA A 435 -1.82 23.62 -31.19
C ALA A 435 -0.65 24.58 -31.51
N ASP A 436 -0.25 24.61 -32.78
CA ASP A 436 0.84 25.43 -33.32
C ASP A 436 2.16 25.37 -32.51
N TYR A 437 2.44 24.22 -31.88
CA TYR A 437 3.67 23.99 -31.11
C TYR A 437 4.92 24.07 -32.00
N HIS A 438 5.83 24.98 -31.66
CA HIS A 438 7.15 25.16 -32.28
C HIS A 438 8.22 25.36 -31.21
N ILE A 439 9.41 24.79 -31.42
CA ILE A 439 10.57 24.90 -30.54
C ILE A 439 11.77 25.53 -31.26
N GLU A 440 12.48 26.43 -30.60
CA GLU A 440 13.66 27.11 -31.12
C GLU A 440 14.72 27.34 -30.01
N PRO A 441 15.99 27.64 -30.35
CA PRO A 441 17.01 28.02 -29.36
C PRO A 441 16.61 29.27 -28.57
N GLY A 442 16.81 29.23 -27.25
CA GLY A 442 16.62 30.39 -26.38
C GLY A 442 17.67 31.49 -26.62
N HIS A 443 17.55 32.59 -25.87
CA HIS A 443 18.48 33.73 -25.93
C HIS A 443 19.73 33.48 -25.06
N ALA A 444 19.54 32.89 -23.88
CA ALA A 444 20.57 32.54 -22.91
C ALA A 444 21.33 31.25 -23.28
N LEU A 445 22.53 31.06 -22.71
CA LEU A 445 23.32 29.84 -22.93
C LEU A 445 22.63 28.63 -22.26
N HIS A 446 22.59 27.48 -22.96
CA HIS A 446 21.89 26.27 -22.50
C HIS A 446 20.39 26.51 -22.25
N ALA A 447 19.76 27.35 -23.07
CA ALA A 447 18.32 27.54 -23.09
C ALA A 447 17.68 27.08 -24.41
N THR A 448 16.43 26.64 -24.32
CA THR A 448 15.49 26.47 -25.43
C THR A 448 14.29 27.41 -25.22
N LYS A 449 13.38 27.48 -26.19
CA LYS A 449 12.18 28.32 -26.15
C LYS A 449 11.08 27.64 -26.95
N VAL A 450 9.85 27.69 -26.43
CA VAL A 450 8.65 27.17 -27.09
C VAL A 450 7.66 28.29 -27.39
N THR A 451 7.11 28.28 -28.60
CA THR A 451 5.89 29.02 -28.96
C THR A 451 4.76 28.06 -29.29
N ALA A 452 3.55 28.32 -28.79
CA ALA A 452 2.35 27.54 -29.06
C ALA A 452 1.10 28.44 -29.01
N GLN A 453 -0.03 27.94 -29.50
CA GLN A 453 -1.34 28.56 -29.29
C GLN A 453 -2.14 27.77 -28.24
N ALA A 454 -2.66 28.45 -27.22
CA ALA A 454 -3.63 27.88 -26.29
C ALA A 454 -4.98 27.62 -26.98
N GLY A 455 -5.65 26.54 -26.60
CA GLY A 455 -7.02 26.23 -26.98
C GLY A 455 -8.06 27.19 -26.37
N HIS A 456 -7.74 27.87 -25.26
CA HIS A 456 -8.61 28.87 -24.63
C HIS A 456 -7.85 30.04 -24.00
N ASP A 457 -8.46 31.23 -24.00
CA ASP A 457 -7.85 32.50 -23.51
C ASP A 457 -7.48 32.50 -22.01
N SER A 458 -8.01 31.56 -21.21
CA SER A 458 -7.70 31.43 -19.77
C SER A 458 -6.74 30.27 -19.44
N HIS A 459 -6.27 29.51 -20.42
CA HIS A 459 -5.33 28.43 -20.18
C HIS A 459 -3.90 28.95 -19.98
N THR A 460 -3.15 28.26 -19.12
CA THR A 460 -1.73 28.52 -18.86
C THR A 460 -0.86 27.40 -19.44
N PHE A 461 0.47 27.54 -19.39
CA PHE A 461 1.39 26.48 -19.76
C PHE A 461 2.34 26.13 -18.62
N ALA A 462 2.82 24.90 -18.60
CA ALA A 462 3.90 24.43 -17.72
C ALA A 462 4.78 23.41 -18.45
N TYR A 463 6.01 23.18 -17.98
CA TYR A 463 6.91 22.18 -18.55
C TYR A 463 7.64 21.31 -17.53
N THR A 464 7.99 20.10 -17.93
CA THR A 464 8.96 19.23 -17.23
C THR A 464 10.17 18.93 -18.13
N LEU A 465 11.28 18.54 -17.51
CA LEU A 465 12.52 18.13 -18.19
C LEU A 465 12.95 16.75 -17.68
N SER A 466 13.12 15.77 -18.57
CA SER A 466 13.42 14.38 -18.20
C SER A 466 14.48 13.75 -19.10
N ASP A 467 15.26 12.80 -18.58
CA ASP A 467 16.19 11.99 -19.38
C ASP A 467 15.49 10.82 -20.12
N THR A 468 14.21 10.58 -19.83
CA THR A 468 13.38 9.55 -20.48
C THR A 468 12.13 10.14 -21.11
N ALA A 469 11.65 9.54 -22.19
CA ALA A 469 10.34 9.88 -22.75
C ALA A 469 9.23 9.68 -21.68
N PRO A 470 8.31 10.63 -21.52
CA PRO A 470 7.14 10.45 -20.66
C PRO A 470 6.13 9.49 -21.32
N ALA A 471 5.16 9.01 -20.52
CA ALA A 471 3.90 8.51 -21.06
C ALA A 471 3.03 9.68 -21.57
N GLN A 472 2.01 9.37 -22.37
CA GLN A 472 0.98 10.34 -22.72
C GLN A 472 0.05 10.55 -21.52
N PRO A 473 -0.13 11.78 -21.01
CA PRO A 473 -1.00 12.07 -19.88
C PRO A 473 -2.48 12.03 -20.29
N LEU A 474 -3.37 11.96 -19.31
CA LEU A 474 -4.81 11.96 -19.53
C LEU A 474 -5.39 13.38 -19.58
N LEU A 475 -6.42 13.56 -20.38
CA LEU A 475 -7.20 14.80 -20.46
C LEU A 475 -7.90 15.04 -19.13
N GLY A 476 -7.58 16.16 -18.48
CA GLY A 476 -8.07 16.49 -17.14
C GLY A 476 -7.29 15.83 -15.99
N GLU A 477 -6.12 15.26 -16.23
CA GLU A 477 -5.15 14.90 -15.18
C GLU A 477 -4.59 16.16 -14.50
N LEU A 478 -4.05 16.07 -13.27
CA LEU A 478 -3.28 17.17 -12.68
C LEU A 478 -1.91 17.28 -13.35
N VAL A 479 -1.36 18.49 -13.45
CA VAL A 479 0.04 18.66 -13.85
C VAL A 479 0.99 18.04 -12.79
N PRO A 480 2.12 17.41 -13.17
CA PRO A 480 3.11 16.92 -12.20
C PRO A 480 3.65 18.02 -11.28
N GLU A 481 3.91 17.70 -10.00
CA GLU A 481 4.39 18.68 -9.00
C GLU A 481 5.73 19.33 -9.38
N GLU A 482 6.56 18.65 -10.16
CA GLU A 482 7.84 19.16 -10.66
C GLU A 482 7.72 20.07 -11.90
N ALA A 483 6.51 20.30 -12.42
CA ALA A 483 6.30 21.12 -13.61
C ALA A 483 6.48 22.62 -13.33
N ALA A 484 7.39 23.25 -14.06
CA ALA A 484 7.62 24.69 -13.99
C ALA A 484 6.60 25.45 -14.85
N ALA A 485 5.84 26.35 -14.22
CA ALA A 485 4.94 27.26 -14.94
C ALA A 485 5.69 28.08 -16.01
N TYR A 486 5.09 28.23 -17.19
CA TYR A 486 5.74 28.73 -18.40
C TYR A 486 4.96 29.87 -19.05
N VAL A 487 5.69 30.91 -19.46
CA VAL A 487 5.18 31.98 -20.31
C VAL A 487 5.62 31.68 -21.75
N ILE A 488 4.65 31.51 -22.65
CA ILE A 488 4.90 31.22 -24.06
C ILE A 488 5.84 32.27 -24.67
N GLY A 489 7.04 31.82 -25.06
CA GLY A 489 8.08 32.63 -25.69
C GLY A 489 9.24 33.08 -24.80
N ASP A 490 9.21 32.77 -23.50
CA ASP A 490 10.37 32.97 -22.61
C ASP A 490 11.42 31.84 -22.76
N ASP A 491 12.62 32.06 -22.22
CA ASP A 491 13.70 31.07 -22.22
C ASP A 491 13.46 29.98 -21.16
N ILE A 492 13.55 28.71 -21.57
CA ILE A 492 13.61 27.52 -20.71
C ILE A 492 15.09 27.17 -20.48
N PRO A 493 15.67 27.44 -19.30
CA PRO A 493 17.10 27.31 -19.06
C PRO A 493 17.51 25.92 -18.53
N GLY A 494 18.80 25.59 -18.66
CA GLY A 494 19.40 24.39 -18.07
C GLY A 494 19.27 23.12 -18.90
N VAL A 495 18.79 23.23 -20.14
CA VAL A 495 18.49 22.08 -21.01
C VAL A 495 19.72 21.46 -21.67
N SER A 496 19.66 20.15 -21.90
CA SER A 496 20.72 19.36 -22.53
C SER A 496 20.24 18.55 -23.75
N ILE A 497 21.15 18.26 -24.69
CA ILE A 497 20.84 17.41 -25.87
C ILE A 497 20.50 15.99 -25.39
N GLY A 498 19.42 15.42 -25.93
CA GLY A 498 18.92 14.10 -25.56
C GLY A 498 17.92 14.10 -24.40
N GLN A 499 17.78 15.21 -23.69
CA GLN A 499 16.74 15.42 -22.69
C GLN A 499 15.38 15.63 -23.38
N TYR A 500 14.30 15.15 -22.79
CA TYR A 500 12.93 15.44 -23.22
C TYR A 500 12.45 16.72 -22.54
N LEU A 501 11.93 17.65 -23.36
CA LEU A 501 11.07 18.74 -22.91
C LEU A 501 9.64 18.29 -23.11
N THR A 502 8.86 18.26 -22.03
CA THR A 502 7.42 17.99 -22.08
C THR A 502 6.68 19.24 -21.65
N MET A 503 5.74 19.68 -22.48
CA MET A 503 4.94 20.89 -22.31
C MET A 503 3.48 20.48 -22.08
N TYR A 504 2.81 21.17 -21.17
CA TYR A 504 1.41 20.97 -20.82
C TYR A 504 0.66 22.30 -20.97
N GLU A 505 -0.51 22.26 -21.59
CA GLU A 505 -1.51 23.33 -21.52
C GLU A 505 -2.48 22.99 -20.38
N LEU A 506 -2.74 23.94 -19.49
CA LEU A 506 -3.50 23.73 -18.25
C LEU A 506 -4.71 24.66 -18.16
N ASN A 507 -5.80 24.21 -17.54
CA ASN A 507 -6.94 25.05 -17.21
C ASN A 507 -6.74 25.85 -15.89
N GLU A 508 -7.76 26.59 -15.48
CA GLU A 508 -7.76 27.41 -14.24
C GLU A 508 -7.62 26.58 -12.94
N ASP A 509 -7.82 25.26 -13.00
CA ASP A 509 -7.66 24.30 -11.89
C ASP A 509 -6.33 23.49 -11.99
N GLU A 510 -5.37 23.96 -12.79
CA GLU A 510 -4.05 23.34 -13.06
C GLU A 510 -4.13 21.92 -13.68
N ARG A 511 -5.22 21.63 -14.41
CA ARG A 511 -5.47 20.32 -15.04
C ARG A 511 -5.16 20.33 -16.54
N ILE A 512 -4.49 19.28 -17.03
CA ILE A 512 -3.98 19.12 -18.40
C ILE A 512 -5.13 19.14 -19.42
N GLN A 513 -5.04 20.02 -20.41
CA GLN A 513 -5.99 20.19 -21.52
C GLN A 513 -5.40 19.77 -22.87
N ALA A 514 -4.09 19.91 -23.03
CA ALA A 514 -3.29 19.41 -24.15
C ALA A 514 -1.84 19.22 -23.69
N TRP A 515 -1.05 18.44 -24.42
CA TRP A 515 0.37 18.21 -24.14
C TRP A 515 1.22 18.15 -25.41
N HIS A 516 2.54 18.20 -25.27
CA HIS A 516 3.50 17.84 -26.31
C HIS A 516 4.81 17.40 -25.67
N SER A 517 5.55 16.47 -26.29
CA SER A 517 6.87 16.06 -25.80
C SER A 517 7.89 15.89 -26.93
N VAL A 518 9.04 16.54 -26.79
CA VAL A 518 10.10 16.56 -27.80
C VAL A 518 11.46 16.29 -27.18
N GLN A 519 12.23 15.37 -27.77
CA GLN A 519 13.64 15.17 -27.41
C GLN A 519 14.48 16.31 -27.99
N LEU A 520 15.30 16.95 -27.16
CA LEU A 520 16.04 18.14 -27.53
C LEU A 520 17.29 17.80 -28.35
N GLU A 521 17.40 18.37 -29.55
CA GLU A 521 18.59 18.28 -30.40
C GLU A 521 19.47 19.54 -30.31
N GLU A 522 20.66 19.51 -30.92
CA GLU A 522 21.54 20.70 -31.05
C GLU A 522 20.80 21.89 -31.70
N ALA A 523 19.85 21.63 -32.61
CA ALA A 523 19.03 22.65 -33.25
C ALA A 523 18.01 23.34 -32.32
N HIS A 524 17.70 22.75 -31.15
CA HIS A 524 16.72 23.29 -30.20
C HIS A 524 17.37 24.10 -29.07
N ILE A 525 18.70 24.06 -28.92
CA ILE A 525 19.40 24.60 -27.74
C ILE A 525 20.43 25.67 -28.13
N ARG A 526 20.46 26.77 -27.36
CA ARG A 526 21.44 27.84 -27.52
C ARG A 526 22.80 27.47 -26.91
N LEU A 527 23.60 26.71 -27.65
CA LEU A 527 24.89 26.18 -27.18
C LEU A 527 26.07 27.19 -27.17
N ARG A 528 25.91 28.42 -27.69
CA ARG A 528 26.97 29.44 -27.71
C ARG A 528 26.42 30.86 -27.48
N LEU A 529 27.11 31.62 -26.63
CA LEU A 529 26.91 33.06 -26.50
C LEU A 529 27.57 33.77 -27.69
N SER A 530 26.87 34.73 -28.27
CA SER A 530 27.39 35.59 -29.34
C SER A 530 27.93 36.88 -28.71
N ILE A 531 29.25 36.95 -28.56
CA ILE A 531 29.98 38.13 -28.10
C ILE A 531 30.14 39.06 -29.30
N SER A 532 29.40 40.17 -29.32
CA SER A 532 29.52 41.16 -30.40
C SER A 532 30.83 41.95 -30.33
N VAL A 533 31.28 42.41 -31.49
CA VAL A 533 32.36 43.39 -31.59
C VAL A 533 31.91 44.72 -30.98
N THR A 534 32.85 45.41 -30.30
CA THR A 534 32.65 46.72 -29.68
C THR A 534 33.63 47.79 -30.18
N GLY A 535 34.73 47.37 -30.81
CA GLY A 535 35.74 48.27 -31.36
C GLY A 535 36.75 47.56 -32.26
N VAL A 536 37.53 48.35 -33.00
CA VAL A 536 38.67 47.89 -33.80
C VAL A 536 39.76 48.95 -33.81
N SER A 537 41.02 48.53 -33.92
CA SER A 537 42.18 49.41 -34.00
C SER A 537 43.22 48.92 -35.02
N LEU A 538 44.14 49.81 -35.42
CA LEU A 538 45.23 49.52 -36.34
C LEU A 538 46.58 49.99 -35.77
N ALA A 539 47.61 49.15 -35.93
CA ALA A 539 48.99 49.47 -35.57
C ALA A 539 49.97 49.13 -36.72
N PRO A 540 50.94 50.02 -37.04
CA PRO A 540 51.05 51.41 -36.58
C PRO A 540 49.99 52.32 -37.23
N PRO A 541 49.57 53.43 -36.58
CA PRO A 541 48.61 54.39 -37.15
C PRO A 541 49.18 55.21 -38.32
N THR A 542 50.49 55.18 -38.53
CA THR A 542 51.18 55.77 -39.68
C THR A 542 52.28 54.84 -40.17
N LEU A 543 52.36 54.63 -41.49
CA LEU A 543 53.29 53.73 -42.15
C LEU A 543 54.07 54.50 -43.23
N THR A 544 55.39 54.30 -43.33
CA THR A 544 56.20 54.86 -44.43
C THR A 544 56.86 53.76 -45.20
N LEU A 545 56.60 53.70 -46.50
CA LEU A 545 57.05 52.68 -47.44
C LEU A 545 57.85 53.33 -48.59
N VAL A 546 58.40 52.49 -49.47
CA VAL A 546 59.21 52.92 -50.62
C VAL A 546 58.68 52.23 -51.88
N GLU A 547 58.59 52.99 -52.97
CA GLU A 547 58.01 52.59 -54.25
C GLU A 547 58.71 51.34 -54.80
N GLY A 548 57.93 50.27 -55.03
CA GLY A 548 58.45 48.99 -55.50
C GLY A 548 59.25 48.18 -54.47
N GLN A 549 59.22 48.54 -53.17
CA GLN A 549 59.72 47.68 -52.08
C GLN A 549 58.64 46.76 -51.53
N VAL A 550 59.04 45.84 -50.64
CA VAL A 550 58.13 44.83 -50.08
C VAL A 550 56.91 45.45 -49.39
N PRO A 551 55.71 44.87 -49.58
CA PRO A 551 54.53 45.24 -48.80
C PRO A 551 54.74 45.06 -47.31
N GLN A 552 54.04 45.86 -46.48
CA GLN A 552 54.07 45.72 -45.02
C GLN A 552 52.65 45.61 -44.47
N MET A 553 52.45 44.73 -43.49
CA MET A 553 51.14 44.45 -42.90
C MET A 553 50.80 45.42 -41.79
N LEU A 554 49.57 45.96 -41.82
CA LEU A 554 49.00 46.67 -40.67
C LEU A 554 48.38 45.63 -39.73
N SER A 555 48.79 45.64 -38.46
CA SER A 555 48.17 44.78 -37.45
C SER A 555 46.81 45.34 -37.06
N VAL A 556 45.75 44.57 -37.29
CA VAL A 556 44.41 44.84 -36.77
C VAL A 556 44.24 44.21 -35.39
N THR A 557 43.44 44.85 -34.52
CA THR A 557 42.98 44.25 -33.27
C THR A 557 41.50 44.59 -33.09
N VAL A 558 40.68 43.56 -32.91
CA VAL A 558 39.23 43.63 -32.68
C VAL A 558 38.98 43.50 -31.18
N GLU A 559 38.09 44.30 -30.62
CA GLU A 559 37.76 44.31 -29.19
C GLU A 559 36.28 43.95 -28.95
N PRO A 560 35.97 43.02 -28.03
CA PRO A 560 36.90 42.20 -27.25
C PRO A 560 37.53 41.08 -28.10
N ALA A 561 38.68 40.54 -27.65
CA ALA A 561 39.46 39.56 -28.40
C ALA A 561 38.84 38.14 -28.48
N ASP A 562 37.71 37.93 -27.79
CA ASP A 562 36.86 36.73 -27.82
C ASP A 562 35.53 36.96 -28.56
N ALA A 563 35.37 38.10 -29.25
CA ALA A 563 34.21 38.37 -30.10
C ALA A 563 33.96 37.22 -31.09
N THR A 564 32.68 36.87 -31.29
CA THR A 564 32.27 35.66 -32.02
C THR A 564 32.40 35.80 -33.54
N ASN A 565 32.39 37.02 -34.07
CA ASN A 565 32.82 37.32 -35.43
C ASN A 565 33.91 38.40 -35.43
N GLN A 566 35.16 38.00 -35.69
CA GLN A 566 36.31 38.90 -35.81
C GLN A 566 36.70 39.17 -37.27
N ALA A 567 35.83 38.84 -38.24
CA ALA A 567 36.07 39.13 -39.64
C ALA A 567 36.10 40.64 -39.90
N VAL A 568 37.03 41.06 -40.76
CA VAL A 568 37.23 42.47 -41.13
C VAL A 568 37.44 42.64 -42.63
N ALA A 569 36.88 43.72 -43.16
CA ALA A 569 37.08 44.17 -44.53
C ALA A 569 38.08 45.34 -44.56
N TRP A 570 38.96 45.35 -45.57
CA TRP A 570 40.00 46.37 -45.76
C TRP A 570 39.73 47.23 -46.99
N SER A 571 40.14 48.49 -46.93
CA SER A 571 39.99 49.46 -48.02
C SER A 571 41.14 50.47 -48.05
N SER A 572 41.40 51.06 -49.22
CA SER A 572 42.33 52.17 -49.42
C SER A 572 41.59 53.31 -50.13
N ASP A 573 41.77 54.56 -49.69
CA ASP A 573 41.26 55.73 -50.40
C ASP A 573 42.03 56.02 -51.71
N ARG A 574 43.26 55.51 -51.81
CA ARG A 574 44.22 55.73 -52.90
C ARG A 574 45.03 54.45 -53.19
N PRO A 575 44.38 53.40 -53.75
CA PRO A 575 45.06 52.16 -54.13
C PRO A 575 46.06 52.34 -55.29
N ASP A 576 46.06 53.49 -55.97
CA ASP A 576 47.08 53.93 -56.91
C ASP A 576 48.41 54.33 -56.24
N VAL A 577 48.39 54.64 -54.94
CA VAL A 577 49.57 54.96 -54.12
C VAL A 577 49.90 53.80 -53.18
N ALA A 578 48.92 53.29 -52.43
CA ALA A 578 49.09 52.13 -51.57
C ALA A 578 47.83 51.26 -51.59
N ALA A 579 47.95 50.07 -52.18
CA ALA A 579 46.87 49.07 -52.20
C ALA A 579 46.93 48.20 -50.94
N VAL A 580 45.78 47.75 -50.44
CA VAL A 580 45.69 46.81 -49.31
C VAL A 580 44.89 45.58 -49.74
N ASP A 581 45.26 44.41 -49.24
CA ASP A 581 44.53 43.15 -49.45
C ASP A 581 43.65 42.77 -48.24
N SER A 582 42.97 41.62 -48.32
CA SER A 582 42.11 41.11 -47.25
C SER A 582 42.84 40.70 -45.98
N ALA A 583 44.18 40.59 -46.00
CA ALA A 583 45.01 40.28 -44.83
C ALA A 583 45.60 41.56 -44.17
N GLY A 584 45.29 42.75 -44.68
CA GLY A 584 45.86 44.00 -44.20
C GLY A 584 47.27 44.28 -44.71
N VAL A 585 47.73 43.57 -45.73
CA VAL A 585 49.06 43.76 -46.32
C VAL A 585 49.05 44.92 -47.30
N VAL A 586 49.81 45.97 -46.98
CA VAL A 586 49.83 47.23 -47.74
C VAL A 586 50.99 47.25 -48.73
N THR A 587 50.69 47.26 -50.01
CA THR A 587 51.63 47.29 -51.13
C THR A 587 51.92 48.73 -51.58
N PRO A 588 53.19 49.19 -51.61
CA PRO A 588 53.54 50.54 -52.10
C PRO A 588 53.59 50.61 -53.63
N VAL A 589 52.60 51.26 -54.24
CA VAL A 589 52.38 51.27 -55.70
C VAL A 589 53.05 52.48 -56.37
N SER A 590 52.95 53.67 -55.80
CA SER A 590 53.60 54.89 -56.32
C SER A 590 53.82 55.94 -55.23
N ALA A 591 54.84 56.79 -55.37
CA ALA A 591 55.18 57.81 -54.37
C ALA A 591 54.02 58.81 -54.13
N GLY A 592 53.62 58.96 -52.86
CA GLY A 592 52.45 59.75 -52.45
C GLY A 592 52.01 59.43 -51.02
N THR A 593 50.76 59.75 -50.68
CA THR A 593 50.12 59.33 -49.42
C THR A 593 48.72 58.78 -49.70
N ALA A 594 48.30 57.80 -48.90
CA ALA A 594 47.00 57.13 -48.89
C ALA A 594 46.52 56.90 -47.44
N VAL A 595 45.24 56.63 -47.26
CA VAL A 595 44.63 56.21 -45.99
C VAL A 595 44.03 54.82 -46.16
N ILE A 596 44.53 53.87 -45.37
CA ILE A 596 43.98 52.52 -45.27
C ILE A 596 42.95 52.50 -44.16
N THR A 597 41.78 51.90 -44.39
CA THR A 597 40.71 51.77 -43.39
C THR A 597 40.24 50.32 -43.31
N VAL A 598 40.21 49.79 -42.09
CA VAL A 598 39.61 48.50 -41.74
C VAL A 598 38.20 48.72 -41.19
N THR A 599 37.28 47.81 -41.50
CA THR A 599 35.89 47.80 -41.01
C THR A 599 35.55 46.39 -40.51
N THR A 600 34.93 46.24 -39.34
CA THR A 600 34.49 44.94 -38.83
C THR A 600 33.18 44.51 -39.49
N GLU A 601 33.01 43.22 -39.79
CA GLU A 601 31.75 42.74 -40.39
C GLU A 601 30.59 42.77 -39.39
N ASP A 602 30.86 42.43 -38.11
CA ASP A 602 29.95 42.68 -36.99
C ASP A 602 30.13 44.11 -36.45
N GLY A 603 29.04 44.76 -36.06
CA GLY A 603 29.00 46.12 -35.52
C GLY A 603 29.42 47.27 -36.47
N ALA A 604 30.06 47.00 -37.61
CA ALA A 604 30.57 47.99 -38.57
C ALA A 604 31.53 49.04 -37.98
N HIS A 605 32.34 48.66 -36.99
CA HIS A 605 33.35 49.53 -36.38
C HIS A 605 34.53 49.75 -37.33
N THR A 606 35.13 50.94 -37.32
CA THR A 606 36.19 51.33 -38.28
C THR A 606 37.43 51.90 -37.61
N ALA A 607 38.61 51.58 -38.15
CA ALA A 607 39.88 52.24 -37.81
C ALA A 607 40.72 52.51 -39.06
N SER A 608 41.57 53.54 -39.03
CA SER A 608 42.35 53.98 -40.20
C SER A 608 43.82 54.24 -39.88
N ALA A 609 44.71 54.01 -40.84
CA ALA A 609 46.14 54.30 -40.78
C ALA A 609 46.60 55.05 -42.03
N VAL A 610 47.54 56.00 -41.87
CA VAL A 610 48.04 56.85 -42.98
C VAL A 610 49.34 56.29 -43.53
N VAL A 611 49.38 55.98 -44.82
CA VAL A 611 50.49 55.32 -45.52
C VAL A 611 51.15 56.28 -46.49
N THR A 612 52.46 56.51 -46.37
CA THR A 612 53.23 57.39 -47.28
C THR A 612 54.31 56.59 -48.01
N VAL A 613 54.42 56.79 -49.33
CA VAL A 613 55.34 56.07 -50.21
C VAL A 613 56.40 57.03 -50.77
N GLN A 614 57.67 56.62 -50.75
CA GLN A 614 58.85 57.43 -51.15
C GLN A 614 59.69 56.74 -52.24
N LEU A 615 60.69 57.40 -52.82
CA LEU A 615 61.55 56.82 -53.89
C LEU A 615 62.85 56.19 -53.34
N PRO A 616 63.31 55.03 -53.85
CA PRO A 616 64.45 54.28 -53.32
C PRO A 616 65.85 54.80 -53.76
N PRO A 617 66.83 54.91 -52.83
CA PRO A 617 68.26 54.89 -53.13
C PRO A 617 68.85 53.45 -52.97
N PRO A 618 69.86 53.04 -53.77
CA PRO A 618 70.37 51.65 -53.76
C PRO A 618 71.58 51.41 -52.83
N ALA A 619 71.62 50.26 -52.16
CA ALA A 619 72.72 49.81 -51.30
C ALA A 619 72.84 48.27 -51.24
N THR A 620 74.06 47.72 -51.12
CA THR A 620 74.34 46.25 -51.06
C THR A 620 75.61 45.93 -50.24
N GLY A 621 75.70 44.71 -49.69
CA GLY A 621 76.81 44.19 -48.88
C GLY A 621 77.43 42.88 -49.42
N THR A 622 78.20 42.19 -48.58
CA THR A 622 78.90 40.92 -48.90
C THR A 622 78.77 39.92 -47.75
N VAL A 623 78.82 38.62 -48.06
CA VAL A 623 78.68 37.52 -47.10
C VAL A 623 79.80 36.49 -47.24
N THR A 624 80.26 35.92 -46.13
CA THR A 624 81.18 34.75 -46.08
C THR A 624 80.66 33.69 -45.12
N GLY A 625 81.20 32.48 -45.19
CA GLY A 625 80.93 31.42 -44.22
C GLY A 625 81.47 30.07 -44.69
N ALA A 626 81.06 28.98 -44.03
CA ALA A 626 81.42 27.62 -44.43
C ALA A 626 80.36 26.56 -44.08
N VAL A 627 80.27 25.50 -44.88
CA VAL A 627 79.20 24.49 -44.83
C VAL A 627 79.75 23.10 -44.53
N TYR A 628 79.08 22.37 -43.64
CA TYR A 628 79.51 21.12 -43.03
C TYR A 628 78.38 20.08 -42.97
N GLY A 629 78.75 18.80 -42.90
CA GLY A 629 77.81 17.68 -42.77
C GLY A 629 77.85 17.04 -41.38
N SER A 630 77.07 15.96 -41.21
CA SER A 630 77.10 15.16 -39.98
C SER A 630 78.52 14.64 -39.69
N GLY A 631 79.01 14.85 -38.48
CA GLY A 631 80.39 14.53 -38.10
C GLY A 631 81.42 15.65 -38.33
N ASP A 632 80.97 16.87 -38.62
CA ASP A 632 81.82 18.07 -38.75
C ASP A 632 82.85 18.01 -39.90
N VAL A 633 82.49 17.28 -40.96
CA VAL A 633 83.23 17.20 -42.23
C VAL A 633 82.82 18.36 -43.15
N PRO A 634 83.76 19.13 -43.74
CA PRO A 634 83.44 20.23 -44.65
C PRO A 634 82.80 19.70 -45.95
N LEU A 635 81.70 20.32 -46.36
CA LEU A 635 81.00 20.00 -47.61
C LEU A 635 81.51 20.92 -48.72
N ALA A 636 82.45 20.41 -49.51
CA ALA A 636 82.97 21.07 -50.70
C ALA A 636 81.98 20.96 -51.88
N GLY A 637 81.78 22.05 -52.63
CA GLY A 637 80.82 22.10 -53.73
C GLY A 637 79.34 22.17 -53.31
N ALA A 638 79.05 22.44 -52.04
CA ALA A 638 77.69 22.78 -51.60
C ALA A 638 77.27 24.11 -52.25
N LEU A 639 76.01 24.20 -52.70
CA LEU A 639 75.49 25.42 -53.31
C LEU A 639 75.01 26.37 -52.20
N VAL A 640 75.42 27.63 -52.31
CA VAL A 640 75.07 28.72 -51.39
C VAL A 640 74.49 29.88 -52.22
N SER A 641 73.23 30.21 -52.00
CA SER A 641 72.49 31.18 -52.83
C SER A 641 71.61 32.11 -52.01
N VAL A 642 71.59 33.39 -52.40
CA VAL A 642 70.66 34.41 -51.90
C VAL A 642 69.97 35.01 -53.13
N ASN A 643 68.68 34.69 -53.29
CA ASN A 643 67.93 35.01 -54.51
C ASN A 643 68.68 34.50 -55.76
N ASP A 644 68.75 35.29 -56.85
CA ASP A 644 69.46 34.93 -58.09
C ASP A 644 71.00 34.92 -57.96
N ASN A 645 71.57 35.39 -56.85
CA ASN A 645 73.01 35.51 -56.65
C ASN A 645 73.56 34.29 -55.89
N SER A 646 74.60 33.63 -56.42
CA SER A 646 75.05 32.34 -55.87
C SER A 646 76.54 32.06 -56.03
N THR A 647 77.05 31.19 -55.17
CA THR A 647 78.40 30.63 -55.20
C THR A 647 78.38 29.18 -54.72
N THR A 648 79.45 28.42 -54.95
CA THR A 648 79.66 27.12 -54.29
C THR A 648 80.78 27.21 -53.25
N THR A 649 80.80 26.28 -52.31
CA THR A 649 81.88 26.15 -51.32
C THR A 649 83.16 25.55 -51.90
N ASP A 650 84.30 25.93 -51.32
CA ASP A 650 85.64 25.42 -51.66
C ASP A 650 85.95 24.05 -51.00
N SER A 651 87.19 23.56 -51.19
CA SER A 651 87.65 22.28 -50.61
C SER A 651 87.77 22.26 -49.08
N LEU A 652 87.61 23.41 -48.41
CA LEU A 652 87.54 23.56 -46.95
C LEU A 652 86.10 23.85 -46.48
N GLY A 653 85.12 23.77 -47.40
CA GLY A 653 83.72 24.07 -47.16
C GLY A 653 83.38 25.55 -47.16
N SER A 654 84.30 26.46 -47.50
CA SER A 654 84.16 27.92 -47.31
C SER A 654 83.63 28.64 -48.56
N PHE A 655 82.92 29.76 -48.39
CA PHE A 655 82.33 30.54 -49.48
C PHE A 655 82.47 32.06 -49.29
N THR A 656 82.24 32.82 -50.37
CA THR A 656 82.10 34.28 -50.36
C THR A 656 81.11 34.73 -51.45
N LEU A 657 80.12 35.53 -51.08
CA LEU A 657 79.04 35.99 -51.96
C LEU A 657 78.90 37.51 -51.87
N THR A 658 79.23 38.21 -52.95
CA THR A 658 79.27 39.69 -53.01
C THR A 658 78.04 40.27 -53.70
N GLY A 659 77.60 41.46 -53.28
CA GLY A 659 76.47 42.15 -53.91
C GLY A 659 75.11 41.65 -53.44
N VAL A 660 75.01 41.28 -52.17
CA VAL A 660 73.77 40.84 -51.51
C VAL A 660 73.01 42.07 -50.99
N GLY A 661 71.67 42.05 -50.99
CA GLY A 661 70.84 43.15 -50.53
C GLY A 661 71.03 43.47 -49.04
N GLU A 662 70.79 44.72 -48.64
CA GLU A 662 70.77 45.10 -47.22
C GLU A 662 69.53 44.53 -46.50
N GLY A 663 69.64 44.35 -45.18
CA GLY A 663 68.58 43.80 -44.33
C GLY A 663 68.67 42.28 -44.14
N SER A 664 67.56 41.66 -43.76
CA SER A 664 67.49 40.21 -43.55
C SER A 664 67.53 39.47 -44.89
N GLN A 665 68.46 38.55 -45.06
CA GLN A 665 68.69 37.81 -46.30
C GLN A 665 68.78 36.31 -46.01
N THR A 666 67.85 35.55 -46.57
CA THR A 666 67.81 34.09 -46.44
C THR A 666 68.82 33.45 -47.38
N ILE A 667 69.84 32.82 -46.80
CA ILE A 667 70.87 32.08 -47.53
C ILE A 667 70.44 30.62 -47.59
N ALA A 668 70.06 30.13 -48.77
CA ALA A 668 69.77 28.72 -48.96
C ALA A 668 71.07 27.92 -49.16
N LEU A 669 71.22 26.82 -48.41
CA LEU A 669 72.39 25.94 -48.47
C LEU A 669 71.95 24.51 -48.74
N SER A 670 72.55 23.88 -49.75
CA SER A 670 72.15 22.53 -50.16
C SER A 670 73.30 21.63 -50.58
N ALA A 671 73.23 20.39 -50.12
CA ALA A 671 74.10 19.28 -50.48
C ALA A 671 73.29 17.97 -50.49
N ALA A 672 73.63 17.05 -51.39
CA ALA A 672 72.87 15.79 -51.53
C ALA A 672 73.05 14.88 -50.30
N GLY A 673 71.95 14.26 -49.85
CA GLY A 673 71.93 13.32 -48.72
C GLY A 673 71.64 13.95 -47.36
N TYR A 674 71.33 15.26 -47.31
CA TYR A 674 70.91 15.97 -46.10
C TYR A 674 69.65 16.80 -46.38
N VAL A 675 68.94 17.17 -45.31
CA VAL A 675 67.89 18.18 -45.34
C VAL A 675 68.52 19.53 -45.75
N ARG A 676 67.84 20.26 -46.65
CA ARG A 676 68.20 21.64 -47.04
C ARG A 676 67.99 22.56 -45.84
N GLU A 677 69.01 23.32 -45.46
CA GLU A 677 68.85 24.43 -44.53
C GLU A 677 68.80 25.75 -45.29
N GLU A 678 68.10 26.72 -44.69
CA GLU A 678 68.16 28.11 -45.09
C GLU A 678 68.48 28.94 -43.84
N VAL A 679 69.57 29.69 -43.89
CA VAL A 679 70.06 30.47 -42.75
C VAL A 679 69.78 31.94 -43.02
N GLU A 680 69.00 32.56 -42.15
CA GLU A 680 68.64 33.97 -42.25
C GLU A 680 69.76 34.85 -41.64
N VAL A 681 70.22 35.85 -42.39
CA VAL A 681 71.41 36.63 -42.04
C VAL A 681 71.15 38.12 -42.28
N GLN A 682 71.43 38.95 -41.27
CA GLN A 682 71.36 40.40 -41.41
C GLN A 682 72.60 40.92 -42.15
N ILE A 683 72.40 41.53 -43.32
CA ILE A 683 73.47 42.09 -44.15
C ILE A 683 73.40 43.62 -44.06
N THR A 684 74.43 44.26 -43.51
CA THR A 684 74.61 45.72 -43.59
C THR A 684 75.17 46.10 -44.97
N ALA A 685 74.72 47.21 -45.55
CA ALA A 685 75.29 47.72 -46.79
C ALA A 685 76.78 48.07 -46.66
N GLY A 686 77.57 47.67 -47.66
CA GLY A 686 79.01 47.92 -47.74
C GLY A 686 79.89 47.05 -46.84
N GLU A 687 79.32 46.25 -45.93
CA GLU A 687 80.08 45.42 -44.99
C GLU A 687 80.23 43.96 -45.48
N VAL A 688 81.08 43.19 -44.78
CA VAL A 688 81.24 41.75 -44.95
C VAL A 688 80.70 41.04 -43.71
N THR A 689 79.62 40.27 -43.88
CA THR A 689 79.01 39.49 -42.79
C THR A 689 79.49 38.04 -42.86
N ASP A 690 80.16 37.56 -41.81
CA ASP A 690 80.59 36.15 -41.73
C ASP A 690 79.57 35.32 -40.94
N VAL A 691 79.04 34.27 -41.56
CA VAL A 691 77.98 33.41 -41.01
C VAL A 691 78.53 32.18 -40.29
N GLY A 692 79.85 31.99 -40.30
CA GLY A 692 80.51 30.91 -39.59
C GLY A 692 80.24 29.53 -40.19
N LYS A 693 80.12 28.50 -39.34
CA LYS A 693 79.94 27.09 -39.75
C LYS A 693 78.49 26.64 -39.64
N ILE A 694 77.88 26.31 -40.78
CA ILE A 694 76.51 25.78 -40.91
C ILE A 694 76.56 24.26 -41.10
N ARG A 695 75.61 23.48 -40.54
CA ARG A 695 75.63 22.01 -40.54
C ARG A 695 74.29 21.39 -40.96
N LEU A 696 74.30 20.62 -42.04
CA LEU A 696 73.09 19.93 -42.54
C LEU A 696 72.86 18.56 -41.84
N THR A 697 71.60 18.14 -41.73
CA THR A 697 71.11 17.00 -40.89
C THR A 697 70.31 15.94 -41.70
N ALA A 698 69.98 14.78 -41.12
CA ALA A 698 69.22 13.66 -41.73
C ALA A 698 68.07 13.15 -40.82
N ASP A 699 67.16 12.28 -41.32
CA ASP A 699 65.69 12.37 -41.07
C ASP A 699 64.93 11.01 -40.82
N VAL A 700 64.30 10.75 -39.62
CA VAL A 700 63.55 9.50 -39.17
C VAL A 700 62.61 9.71 -37.88
N GLU A 701 61.92 8.67 -37.30
CA GLU A 701 60.62 8.61 -36.48
C GLU A 701 60.54 7.50 -35.32
N ILE A 702 59.63 7.29 -34.30
CA ILE A 702 58.51 7.99 -33.52
C ILE A 702 58.33 7.73 -31.94
N PRO A 703 57.82 6.60 -31.35
CA PRO A 703 56.87 6.56 -30.15
C PRO A 703 57.30 5.69 -28.88
N SER A 704 56.58 5.34 -27.75
CA SER A 704 55.17 5.36 -27.18
C SER A 704 55.07 5.06 -25.59
N PRO A 705 53.90 5.07 -24.86
CA PRO A 705 53.73 5.06 -23.35
C PRO A 705 53.04 3.82 -22.59
N ALA A 706 52.63 3.92 -21.28
CA ALA A 706 52.19 2.80 -20.34
C ALA A 706 51.27 3.12 -19.07
N GLY A 707 50.99 2.17 -18.12
CA GLY A 707 49.94 2.19 -17.01
C GLY A 707 50.34 1.90 -15.50
N GLY A 708 49.38 1.64 -14.54
CA GLY A 708 49.51 1.84 -13.03
C GLY A 708 49.36 0.65 -12.00
N THR A 709 49.11 0.87 -10.67
CA THR A 709 49.29 -0.12 -9.52
C THR A 709 48.50 0.16 -8.19
N VAL A 710 48.24 -0.84 -7.32
CA VAL A 710 47.44 -0.77 -6.04
C VAL A 710 47.96 -1.66 -4.86
N THR A 711 47.71 -1.31 -3.57
CA THR A 711 48.17 -2.00 -2.31
C THR A 711 47.18 -1.92 -1.11
N GLY A 712 47.38 -2.67 0.01
CA GLY A 712 46.60 -2.56 1.27
C GLY A 712 46.86 -3.64 2.36
N ALA A 713 46.08 -3.68 3.46
CA ALA A 713 46.19 -4.67 4.57
C ALA A 713 44.89 -5.01 5.38
N VAL A 714 44.77 -6.25 5.91
CA VAL A 714 43.52 -6.83 6.49
C VAL A 714 43.67 -7.45 7.90
N TYR A 715 42.68 -7.22 8.78
CA TYR A 715 42.69 -7.52 10.22
C TYR A 715 41.32 -8.03 10.76
N GLY A 716 41.30 -8.60 11.98
CA GLY A 716 40.12 -9.24 12.59
C GLY A 716 39.89 -8.92 14.08
N ARG A 717 39.07 -9.74 14.76
CA ARG A 717 38.69 -9.55 16.17
C ARG A 717 39.93 -9.49 17.06
N GLY A 718 39.99 -8.49 17.94
CA GLY A 718 41.17 -8.25 18.79
C GLY A 718 42.32 -7.52 18.08
N ASN A 719 42.05 -6.89 16.93
CA ASN A 719 42.99 -6.03 16.19
C ASN A 719 44.18 -6.77 15.54
N LEU A 720 44.14 -8.12 15.51
CA LEU A 720 45.17 -9.01 14.95
C LEU A 720 45.11 -9.10 13.42
N PRO A 721 46.26 -9.23 12.71
CA PRO A 721 46.28 -9.39 11.26
C PRO A 721 45.63 -10.70 10.82
N LEU A 722 45.01 -10.70 9.64
CA LEU A 722 44.41 -11.88 9.03
C LEU A 722 45.24 -12.33 7.83
N PRO A 723 46.22 -13.24 8.02
CA PRO A 723 46.94 -13.86 6.91
C PRO A 723 46.05 -14.84 6.14
N GLY A 724 46.23 -14.93 4.82
CA GLY A 724 45.46 -15.82 3.96
C GLY A 724 44.01 -15.38 3.70
N ALA A 725 43.66 -14.12 3.96
CA ALA A 725 42.46 -13.53 3.39
C ALA A 725 42.66 -13.32 1.89
N VAL A 726 41.64 -13.61 1.09
CA VAL A 726 41.69 -13.47 -0.38
C VAL A 726 41.21 -12.07 -0.76
N VAL A 727 41.97 -11.38 -1.61
CA VAL A 727 41.72 -10.01 -2.07
C VAL A 727 41.64 -9.99 -3.60
N THR A 728 40.59 -9.40 -4.16
CA THR A 728 40.29 -9.43 -5.61
C THR A 728 39.84 -8.08 -6.14
N LEU A 729 40.29 -7.72 -7.35
CA LEU A 729 39.90 -6.51 -8.10
C LEU A 729 40.00 -6.82 -9.60
N ASN A 730 38.88 -6.69 -10.33
CA ASN A 730 38.78 -6.81 -11.80
C ASN A 730 39.80 -7.78 -12.45
N GLY A 731 39.60 -9.08 -12.20
CA GLY A 731 40.41 -10.19 -12.75
C GLY A 731 41.77 -10.43 -12.08
N HIS A 732 42.25 -9.49 -11.26
CA HIS A 732 43.51 -9.57 -10.53
C HIS A 732 43.25 -10.00 -9.08
N SER A 733 44.15 -10.82 -8.51
CA SER A 733 43.97 -11.38 -7.17
C SER A 733 45.28 -11.50 -6.40
N ALA A 734 45.22 -11.28 -5.09
CA ALA A 734 46.30 -11.50 -4.15
C ALA A 734 45.77 -12.15 -2.86
N THR A 735 46.65 -12.77 -2.08
CA THR A 735 46.35 -13.23 -0.72
C THR A 735 47.18 -12.47 0.29
N THR A 736 46.62 -12.22 1.48
CA THR A 736 47.32 -11.45 2.51
C THR A 736 48.46 -12.23 3.13
N ASP A 737 49.60 -11.56 3.31
CA ASP A 737 50.81 -12.13 3.93
C ASP A 737 50.69 -12.31 5.45
N SER A 738 51.77 -12.72 6.12
CA SER A 738 51.82 -12.91 7.57
C SER A 738 51.63 -11.63 8.40
N GLY A 739 51.76 -10.44 7.80
CA GLY A 739 51.41 -9.14 8.38
C GLY A 739 50.01 -8.64 7.98
N GLY A 740 49.32 -9.35 7.07
CA GLY A 740 48.00 -9.02 6.55
C GLY A 740 48.00 -8.22 5.24
N SER A 741 49.13 -8.01 4.57
CA SER A 741 49.26 -7.09 3.42
C SER A 741 49.17 -7.72 2.03
N PHE A 742 48.84 -6.91 1.00
CA PHE A 742 48.71 -7.32 -0.41
C PHE A 742 49.15 -6.21 -1.42
N THR A 743 49.32 -6.57 -2.71
CA THR A 743 49.72 -5.68 -3.82
C THR A 743 49.20 -6.21 -5.17
N LEU A 744 48.83 -5.32 -6.10
CA LEU A 744 48.36 -5.62 -7.47
C LEU A 744 48.99 -4.65 -8.49
N LEU A 745 49.42 -5.14 -9.65
CA LEU A 745 50.19 -4.38 -10.67
C LEU A 745 49.44 -4.26 -12.00
N ASN A 746 49.82 -3.29 -12.83
CA ASN A 746 49.24 -2.97 -14.16
C ASN A 746 47.71 -2.76 -14.15
N VAL A 747 47.20 -2.15 -13.08
CA VAL A 747 45.78 -1.80 -12.94
C VAL A 747 45.45 -0.64 -13.88
N ALA A 748 44.29 -0.73 -14.56
CA ALA A 748 43.80 0.29 -15.46
C ALA A 748 43.37 1.56 -14.72
N GLU A 749 43.52 2.71 -15.39
CA GLU A 749 43.13 4.03 -14.88
C GLU A 749 41.61 4.15 -14.73
N GLY A 750 41.16 4.80 -13.64
CA GLY A 750 39.75 4.95 -13.27
C GLY A 750 39.37 4.28 -11.94
N ARG A 751 38.06 4.25 -11.65
CA ARG A 751 37.48 3.74 -10.40
C ARG A 751 37.34 2.21 -10.41
N GLN A 752 37.80 1.55 -9.36
CA GLN A 752 37.90 0.10 -9.22
C GLN A 752 37.41 -0.35 -7.83
N THR A 753 36.86 -1.57 -7.71
CA THR A 753 36.39 -2.12 -6.42
C THR A 753 37.16 -3.38 -6.03
N VAL A 754 37.53 -3.46 -4.75
CA VAL A 754 38.25 -4.55 -4.09
C VAL A 754 37.30 -5.33 -3.19
N THR A 755 37.35 -6.66 -3.22
CA THR A 755 36.55 -7.55 -2.34
C THR A 755 37.44 -8.51 -1.55
N ILE A 756 37.09 -8.73 -0.27
CA ILE A 756 37.93 -9.38 0.75
C ILE A 756 37.11 -10.40 1.57
N SER A 757 37.58 -11.65 1.66
CA SER A 757 36.85 -12.75 2.30
C SER A 757 37.72 -13.69 3.15
N THR A 758 37.14 -14.30 4.19
CA THR A 758 37.75 -15.36 5.03
C THR A 758 36.70 -16.13 5.85
N THR A 759 36.97 -17.40 6.20
CA THR A 759 35.96 -18.40 6.62
C THR A 759 35.41 -18.31 8.06
N ARG A 760 35.66 -17.23 8.80
CA ARG A 760 35.11 -17.01 10.17
C ARG A 760 34.66 -15.58 10.47
N TYR A 761 34.53 -14.76 9.44
CA TYR A 761 34.12 -13.36 9.52
C TYR A 761 33.20 -13.03 8.33
N ARG A 762 32.41 -11.95 8.43
CA ARG A 762 31.65 -11.44 7.27
C ARG A 762 32.61 -10.85 6.22
N THR A 763 32.31 -11.07 4.95
CA THR A 763 32.99 -10.49 3.76
C THR A 763 32.85 -8.96 3.75
N ALA A 764 33.83 -8.26 3.17
CA ALA A 764 33.81 -6.80 2.99
C ALA A 764 34.38 -6.36 1.63
N SER A 765 34.00 -5.17 1.16
CA SER A 765 34.46 -4.58 -0.11
C SER A 765 34.72 -3.07 0.03
N ILE A 766 35.63 -2.51 -0.78
CA ILE A 766 36.09 -1.11 -0.77
C ILE A 766 36.38 -0.63 -2.21
N THR A 767 36.10 0.62 -2.53
CA THR A 767 36.32 1.22 -3.87
C THR A 767 37.47 2.26 -3.86
N VAL A 768 38.19 2.38 -4.97
CA VAL A 768 39.41 3.20 -5.11
C VAL A 768 39.59 3.72 -6.55
N ASP A 769 40.16 4.91 -6.71
CA ASP A 769 40.56 5.48 -8.00
C ASP A 769 42.06 5.26 -8.26
N VAL A 770 42.42 4.85 -9.48
CA VAL A 770 43.81 4.55 -9.89
C VAL A 770 44.19 5.40 -11.10
N LEU A 771 45.43 5.88 -11.16
CA LEU A 771 45.96 6.68 -12.29
C LEU A 771 47.13 5.98 -13.00
N ALA A 772 47.33 6.23 -14.29
CA ALA A 772 48.38 5.60 -15.07
C ALA A 772 49.79 5.89 -14.52
N GLY A 773 50.60 4.85 -14.32
CA GLY A 773 51.96 4.95 -13.77
C GLY A 773 52.05 5.16 -12.25
N THR A 774 50.93 5.24 -11.54
CA THR A 774 50.89 5.53 -10.09
C THR A 774 50.66 4.28 -9.22
N THR A 775 50.90 4.40 -7.91
CA THR A 775 50.58 3.38 -6.89
C THR A 775 49.63 3.96 -5.85
N VAL A 776 48.55 3.24 -5.53
CA VAL A 776 47.54 3.65 -4.54
C VAL A 776 47.48 2.64 -3.37
N ASP A 777 47.30 3.10 -2.13
CA ASP A 777 47.24 2.26 -0.92
C ASP A 777 45.88 2.43 -0.21
N LEU A 778 45.30 1.31 0.23
CA LEU A 778 43.99 1.23 0.90
C LEU A 778 44.10 1.16 2.43
N GLY A 779 45.31 1.05 2.98
CA GLY A 779 45.52 1.05 4.43
C GLY A 779 44.92 -0.17 5.15
N ARG A 780 44.26 0.06 6.28
CA ARG A 780 43.88 -0.98 7.26
C ARG A 780 42.39 -1.31 7.24
N ILE A 781 42.05 -2.57 6.96
CA ILE A 781 40.69 -3.09 6.81
C ILE A 781 40.39 -4.09 7.95
N SER A 782 39.18 -4.12 8.52
CA SER A 782 38.83 -4.95 9.70
C SER A 782 37.48 -5.67 9.57
N LEU A 783 37.38 -6.94 10.02
CA LEU A 783 36.21 -7.82 9.83
C LEU A 783 35.54 -8.31 11.14
N THR A 784 34.24 -8.68 11.07
CA THR A 784 33.35 -8.95 12.24
C THR A 784 32.78 -10.39 12.26
N ALA A 785 32.47 -10.94 13.45
CA ALA A 785 31.97 -12.32 13.71
C ALA A 785 30.59 -12.35 14.41
N ALA A 786 29.91 -13.50 14.57
CA ALA A 786 28.48 -13.58 14.97
C ALA A 786 28.03 -14.83 15.79
N SER A 787 27.12 -14.68 16.79
CA SER A 787 26.08 -15.66 17.28
C SER A 787 25.29 -15.31 18.61
N SER A 788 23.94 -15.44 18.60
CA SER A 788 22.92 -16.00 19.59
C SER A 788 22.74 -15.68 21.13
N GLY A 789 21.50 -15.30 21.60
CA GLY A 789 20.57 -16.12 22.47
C GLY A 789 20.04 -15.76 23.94
N GLY A 790 18.70 -15.56 24.16
CA GLY A 790 17.80 -15.95 25.34
C GLY A 790 17.60 -15.05 26.63
N GLN A 791 16.64 -15.22 27.62
CA GLN A 791 15.22 -15.76 27.75
C GLN A 791 14.58 -15.70 29.23
N SER A 792 13.22 -15.71 29.48
CA SER A 792 12.41 -16.28 30.66
C SER A 792 11.25 -15.41 31.36
N SER A 793 10.44 -15.92 32.34
CA SER A 793 9.07 -15.40 32.80
C SER A 793 8.40 -15.89 34.17
N GLY A 794 7.29 -15.24 34.68
CA GLY A 794 6.15 -15.75 35.57
C GLY A 794 5.99 -15.33 37.10
N ALA A 795 4.89 -15.52 37.91
CA ALA A 795 3.38 -15.52 37.79
C ALA A 795 2.53 -15.82 39.14
N GLY A 796 1.30 -15.24 39.36
CA GLY A 796 0.13 -15.67 40.26
C GLY A 796 0.04 -15.31 41.79
N SER A 797 -1.04 -15.50 42.64
CA SER A 797 -2.56 -15.55 42.60
C SER A 797 -3.27 -15.81 44.01
N GLY A 798 -4.59 -15.51 44.30
CA GLY A 798 -5.42 -16.05 45.48
C GLY A 798 -6.57 -15.22 46.19
N SER A 799 -7.54 -15.84 46.94
CA SER A 799 -8.80 -15.23 47.58
C SER A 799 -9.55 -16.00 48.76
N GLU A 800 -10.59 -15.40 49.43
CA GLU A 800 -11.82 -15.99 50.15
C GLU A 800 -12.05 -16.13 51.72
N PRO A 801 -13.19 -15.61 52.32
CA PRO A 801 -14.02 -16.24 53.41
C PRO A 801 -15.61 -16.36 53.34
N THR A 802 -16.20 -17.42 53.93
CA THR A 802 -17.67 -17.81 53.94
C THR A 802 -18.34 -18.16 52.59
N SER A 803 -17.96 -19.32 52.07
CA SER A 803 -18.32 -19.85 50.75
C SER A 803 -19.80 -20.11 50.47
N GLN A 804 -20.34 -19.36 49.50
CA GLN A 804 -20.75 -20.00 48.25
C GLN A 804 -19.70 -19.73 47.18
N SER A 805 -19.29 -20.78 46.47
CA SER A 805 -18.26 -20.71 45.43
C SER A 805 -18.64 -19.70 44.36
N GLY A 806 -17.97 -18.53 44.35
CA GLY A 806 -18.03 -17.56 43.26
C GLY A 806 -18.32 -16.11 43.62
N ILE A 807 -18.78 -15.78 44.84
CA ILE A 807 -19.15 -14.40 45.21
C ILE A 807 -18.12 -13.80 46.17
N ARG A 808 -17.44 -12.70 45.80
CA ARG A 808 -16.30 -12.11 46.55
C ARG A 808 -16.34 -10.60 46.63
N ILE A 809 -16.07 -10.02 47.80
CA ILE A 809 -15.89 -8.58 48.04
C ILE A 809 -14.40 -8.29 48.31
N ASN A 810 -13.75 -7.41 47.54
CA ASN A 810 -12.33 -7.08 47.67
C ASN A 810 -11.39 -8.32 47.62
N GLY A 811 -11.72 -9.31 46.80
CA GLY A 811 -11.01 -10.61 46.76
C GLY A 811 -11.24 -11.49 48.00
N GLN A 812 -12.15 -11.10 48.88
CA GLN A 812 -12.61 -11.85 50.04
C GLN A 812 -14.09 -12.20 49.82
N GLU A 813 -14.38 -13.45 49.50
CA GLU A 813 -15.70 -14.11 49.66
C GLU A 813 -16.52 -13.53 50.84
N ALA A 814 -17.84 -13.47 50.72
CA ALA A 814 -18.65 -12.72 51.67
C ALA A 814 -19.99 -13.37 52.01
N ALA A 815 -20.40 -13.22 53.28
CA ALA A 815 -21.72 -13.58 53.77
C ALA A 815 -22.79 -12.58 53.31
N ILE A 816 -23.14 -12.61 52.02
CA ILE A 816 -24.15 -11.74 51.40
C ILE A 816 -25.54 -12.41 51.43
N THR A 817 -26.61 -11.63 51.56
CA THR A 817 -27.98 -12.14 51.39
C THR A 817 -28.30 -12.29 49.90
N LEU A 818 -28.66 -13.50 49.49
CA LEU A 818 -28.89 -13.87 48.09
C LEU A 818 -30.38 -14.17 47.87
N VAL A 819 -31.03 -13.37 47.01
CA VAL A 819 -32.43 -13.56 46.58
C VAL A 819 -32.45 -14.06 45.14
N ARG A 820 -33.31 -15.03 44.83
CA ARG A 820 -33.54 -15.50 43.45
C ARG A 820 -34.87 -14.93 42.94
N GLU A 821 -34.83 -14.38 41.74
CA GLU A 821 -35.94 -13.76 41.01
C GLU A 821 -36.03 -14.40 39.60
N GLU A 822 -37.08 -14.07 38.86
CA GLU A 822 -37.28 -14.45 37.46
C GLU A 822 -37.73 -13.21 36.69
N ASP A 823 -37.21 -13.03 35.48
CA ASP A 823 -37.48 -11.90 34.58
C ASP A 823 -38.84 -12.04 33.88
N SER A 824 -39.34 -10.98 33.22
CA SER A 824 -40.57 -11.06 32.41
C SER A 824 -40.52 -12.17 31.35
N ASP A 825 -39.31 -12.46 30.89
CA ASP A 825 -39.01 -13.35 29.77
C ASP A 825 -38.60 -14.76 30.26
N GLY A 826 -38.80 -15.07 31.54
CA GLY A 826 -38.49 -16.37 32.15
C GLY A 826 -37.00 -16.60 32.43
N ARG A 827 -36.17 -15.56 32.34
CA ARG A 827 -34.72 -15.61 32.61
C ARG A 827 -34.46 -15.57 34.12
N SER A 828 -33.55 -16.39 34.62
CA SER A 828 -33.22 -16.39 36.06
C SER A 828 -32.42 -15.16 36.45
N ILE A 829 -32.75 -14.62 37.63
CA ILE A 829 -32.12 -13.44 38.22
C ILE A 829 -31.56 -13.82 39.60
N ILE A 830 -30.33 -13.39 39.88
CA ILE A 830 -29.72 -13.45 41.20
C ILE A 830 -29.50 -12.03 41.74
N ARG A 831 -30.10 -11.70 42.89
CA ARG A 831 -29.93 -10.43 43.59
C ARG A 831 -29.07 -10.61 44.84
N LEU A 832 -28.01 -9.82 44.93
CA LEU A 832 -27.11 -9.70 46.06
C LEU A 832 -27.50 -8.49 46.90
N VAL A 833 -28.11 -8.72 48.07
CA VAL A 833 -28.54 -7.67 49.01
C VAL A 833 -27.46 -7.45 50.06
N ILE A 834 -26.91 -6.24 50.08
CA ILE A 834 -25.79 -5.85 50.93
C ILE A 834 -26.32 -4.90 52.02
N ASP A 835 -26.14 -5.26 53.29
CA ASP A 835 -26.57 -4.41 54.41
C ASP A 835 -25.65 -3.20 54.63
N ALA A 836 -26.11 -2.23 55.43
CA ALA A 836 -25.40 -0.98 55.65
C ALA A 836 -24.05 -1.13 56.39
N ASP A 837 -23.87 -2.18 57.20
CA ASP A 837 -22.61 -2.45 57.90
C ASP A 837 -21.58 -3.03 56.91
N LEU A 838 -21.98 -4.00 56.08
CA LEU A 838 -21.14 -4.59 55.03
C LEU A 838 -20.81 -3.57 53.93
N ALA A 839 -21.79 -2.77 53.50
CA ALA A 839 -21.63 -1.67 52.55
C ALA A 839 -20.70 -0.56 53.10
N SER A 840 -20.64 -0.38 54.43
CA SER A 840 -19.65 0.50 55.07
C SER A 840 -18.28 -0.16 55.28
N ALA A 841 -18.24 -1.49 55.41
CA ALA A 841 -17.01 -2.26 55.66
C ALA A 841 -16.12 -2.38 54.42
N MET A 842 -16.72 -2.57 53.23
CA MET A 842 -15.99 -2.78 51.98
C MET A 842 -15.10 -1.59 51.55
N PHE A 843 -15.29 -0.39 52.14
CA PHE A 843 -14.50 0.83 51.87
C PHE A 843 -13.51 1.21 53.01
N GLN A 844 -13.33 0.38 54.04
CA GLN A 844 -12.49 0.75 55.19
C GLN A 844 -11.00 0.88 54.85
N ASP A 845 -10.48 -0.01 54.00
CA ASP A 845 -9.05 -0.08 53.63
C ASP A 845 -8.77 0.28 52.15
N THR A 846 -9.81 0.61 51.37
CA THR A 846 -9.71 0.89 49.92
C THR A 846 -10.78 1.92 49.48
N PRO A 847 -10.46 2.88 48.58
CA PRO A 847 -11.47 3.74 47.97
C PRO A 847 -12.33 2.98 46.95
N THR A 848 -11.80 1.92 46.32
CA THR A 848 -12.55 1.09 45.38
C THR A 848 -12.95 -0.22 46.04
N ALA A 849 -14.24 -0.42 46.28
CA ALA A 849 -14.79 -1.70 46.69
C ALA A 849 -15.13 -2.54 45.46
N VAL A 850 -14.72 -3.81 45.43
CA VAL A 850 -14.88 -4.71 44.27
C VAL A 850 -15.79 -5.87 44.63
N ILE A 851 -16.80 -6.18 43.82
CA ILE A 851 -17.72 -7.32 43.99
C ILE A 851 -17.58 -8.24 42.77
N ASP A 852 -16.97 -9.41 42.94
CA ASP A 852 -16.97 -10.51 41.98
C ASP A 852 -18.20 -11.40 42.13
N VAL A 853 -18.78 -11.81 41.00
CA VAL A 853 -19.87 -12.79 40.92
C VAL A 853 -19.60 -13.77 39.76
N ASP A 854 -19.16 -14.96 40.13
CA ASP A 854 -18.97 -16.13 39.27
C ASP A 854 -20.17 -17.07 39.43
N HIS A 855 -21.23 -16.84 38.65
CA HIS A 855 -22.49 -17.59 38.73
C HIS A 855 -23.22 -17.63 37.37
N THR A 856 -23.76 -18.78 36.98
CA THR A 856 -24.34 -19.02 35.64
C THR A 856 -25.73 -18.40 35.39
N ASP A 857 -26.15 -17.39 36.17
CA ASP A 857 -27.44 -16.71 35.94
C ASP A 857 -27.22 -15.55 34.94
N PRO A 858 -28.07 -15.37 33.92
CA PRO A 858 -27.88 -14.37 32.86
C PRO A 858 -28.06 -12.93 33.36
N ILE A 859 -28.70 -12.73 34.52
CA ILE A 859 -28.99 -11.42 35.12
C ILE A 859 -28.51 -11.42 36.57
N VAL A 860 -27.63 -10.49 36.92
CA VAL A 860 -27.17 -10.25 38.29
C VAL A 860 -27.57 -8.85 38.72
N LYS A 861 -28.21 -8.76 39.89
CA LYS A 861 -28.55 -7.50 40.58
C LYS A 861 -27.70 -7.37 41.84
N VAL A 862 -27.21 -6.17 42.13
CA VAL A 862 -26.54 -5.81 43.39
C VAL A 862 -27.33 -4.66 44.01
N GLU A 863 -27.72 -4.82 45.28
CA GLU A 863 -28.54 -3.86 46.01
C GLU A 863 -27.75 -3.31 47.20
N VAL A 864 -27.58 -1.98 47.26
CA VAL A 864 -26.85 -1.26 48.32
C VAL A 864 -27.69 -0.09 48.88
N PRO A 865 -27.58 0.25 50.19
CA PRO A 865 -28.34 1.35 50.77
C PRO A 865 -27.71 2.71 50.44
N ALA A 866 -28.51 3.68 49.99
CA ALA A 866 -28.01 5.00 49.59
C ALA A 866 -27.28 5.74 50.70
N ALA A 867 -27.84 5.77 51.93
CA ALA A 867 -27.17 6.40 53.08
C ALA A 867 -25.79 5.82 53.40
N ALA A 868 -25.55 4.52 53.15
CA ALA A 868 -24.24 3.91 53.37
C ALA A 868 -23.22 4.41 52.34
N MET A 869 -23.61 4.47 51.05
CA MET A 869 -22.76 5.00 49.98
C MET A 869 -22.49 6.50 50.15
N GLN A 870 -23.49 7.29 50.52
CA GLN A 870 -23.34 8.72 50.83
C GLN A 870 -22.43 8.96 52.04
N ALA A 871 -22.52 8.12 53.07
CA ALA A 871 -21.62 8.19 54.22
C ALA A 871 -20.17 7.82 53.85
N VAL A 872 -19.93 6.95 52.87
CA VAL A 872 -18.58 6.71 52.31
C VAL A 872 -18.11 7.92 51.49
N TYR A 873 -18.89 8.37 50.50
CA TYR A 873 -18.57 9.53 49.65
C TYR A 873 -18.22 10.79 50.45
N SER A 874 -18.96 11.06 51.53
CA SER A 874 -18.72 12.19 52.44
C SER A 874 -17.38 12.12 53.21
N ARG A 875 -16.70 10.97 53.21
CA ARG A 875 -15.37 10.75 53.80
C ARG A 875 -14.28 10.54 52.73
N GLN A 876 -14.64 10.02 51.56
CA GLN A 876 -13.79 9.66 50.43
C GLN A 876 -14.52 10.01 49.13
N PRO A 877 -14.37 11.24 48.59
CA PRO A 877 -15.07 11.66 47.37
C PRO A 877 -14.77 10.77 46.15
N ASP A 878 -13.53 10.28 46.07
CA ASP A 878 -13.02 9.47 44.96
C ASP A 878 -13.39 7.97 45.08
N ALA A 879 -14.27 7.59 46.00
CA ALA A 879 -14.66 6.20 46.23
C ALA A 879 -15.55 5.66 45.09
N ALA A 880 -15.40 4.37 44.77
CA ALA A 880 -16.14 3.71 43.69
C ALA A 880 -16.48 2.23 43.96
N LEU A 881 -17.59 1.75 43.41
CA LEU A 881 -18.05 0.36 43.50
C LEU A 881 -17.82 -0.35 42.16
N HIS A 882 -17.01 -1.41 42.13
CA HIS A 882 -16.69 -2.20 40.93
C HIS A 882 -17.38 -3.56 40.96
N ILE A 883 -18.42 -3.77 40.16
CA ILE A 883 -19.15 -5.04 40.08
C ILE A 883 -18.65 -5.82 38.86
N ARG A 884 -18.23 -7.09 39.03
CA ARG A 884 -17.65 -7.95 37.99
C ARG A 884 -18.45 -9.26 37.88
N VAL A 885 -19.02 -9.53 36.71
CA VAL A 885 -20.07 -10.54 36.48
C VAL A 885 -19.93 -11.13 35.08
N ASN A 886 -19.90 -12.45 34.91
CA ASN A 886 -20.04 -13.13 33.60
C ASN A 886 -19.13 -12.59 32.47
N GLY A 887 -17.90 -12.19 32.80
CA GLY A 887 -16.95 -11.57 31.86
C GLY A 887 -17.19 -10.07 31.58
N ALA A 888 -18.27 -9.49 32.10
CA ALA A 888 -18.54 -8.06 32.13
C ALA A 888 -18.10 -7.40 33.46
N SER A 889 -17.99 -6.07 33.49
CA SER A 889 -17.88 -5.31 34.74
C SER A 889 -18.41 -3.88 34.63
N TYR A 890 -18.71 -3.26 35.78
CA TYR A 890 -19.26 -1.91 35.92
C TYR A 890 -18.61 -1.21 37.13
N LEU A 891 -17.88 -0.12 36.91
CA LEU A 891 -17.22 0.70 37.93
C LEU A 891 -17.99 2.01 38.13
N LEU A 892 -18.47 2.22 39.35
CA LEU A 892 -19.45 3.25 39.69
C LEU A 892 -18.92 4.20 40.77
N PRO A 893 -18.49 5.42 40.42
CA PRO A 893 -18.12 6.45 41.38
C PRO A 893 -19.28 6.77 42.33
N LEU A 894 -19.03 6.84 43.63
CA LEU A 894 -20.11 7.07 44.61
C LEU A 894 -20.72 8.47 44.54
N GLN A 895 -20.12 9.39 43.78
CA GLN A 895 -20.69 10.69 43.41
C GLN A 895 -22.06 10.58 42.72
N LEU A 896 -22.33 9.48 42.01
CA LEU A 896 -23.63 9.20 41.37
C LEU A 896 -24.81 9.23 42.37
N TRP A 897 -24.54 8.96 43.65
CA TRP A 897 -25.57 8.79 44.69
C TRP A 897 -25.74 10.01 45.60
N LYS A 898 -24.97 11.09 45.38
CA LYS A 898 -24.87 12.23 46.31
C LYS A 898 -26.21 12.94 46.58
N ASP A 899 -27.13 12.89 45.61
CA ASP A 899 -28.45 13.56 45.63
C ASP A 899 -29.62 12.58 45.87
N ALA A 900 -29.35 11.29 46.11
CA ALA A 900 -30.38 10.28 46.40
C ALA A 900 -30.99 10.47 47.81
N SER A 901 -32.18 9.90 48.05
CA SER A 901 -32.77 9.86 49.40
C SER A 901 -31.94 8.96 50.33
N GLU A 902 -31.73 9.36 51.59
CA GLU A 902 -31.07 8.50 52.58
C GLU A 902 -31.82 7.16 52.81
N GLU A 903 -33.14 7.16 52.61
CA GLU A 903 -33.99 5.96 52.73
C GLU A 903 -33.93 5.03 51.51
N ALA A 904 -33.25 5.43 50.42
CA ALA A 904 -33.34 4.74 49.13
C ALA A 904 -32.52 3.45 49.02
N ALA A 905 -33.05 2.50 48.24
CA ALA A 905 -32.33 1.33 47.75
C ALA A 905 -31.77 1.58 46.34
N ILE A 906 -30.46 1.37 46.17
CA ILE A 906 -29.79 1.45 44.87
C ILE A 906 -29.64 0.03 44.33
N THR A 907 -30.32 -0.29 43.22
CA THR A 907 -30.16 -1.57 42.50
C THR A 907 -29.34 -1.35 41.23
N ILE A 908 -28.15 -1.92 41.18
CA ILE A 908 -27.33 -2.03 39.97
C ILE A 908 -27.62 -3.38 39.31
N ALA A 909 -27.85 -3.43 38.00
CA ALA A 909 -28.02 -4.70 37.28
C ALA A 909 -27.06 -4.82 36.09
N ILE A 910 -26.48 -6.01 35.94
CA ILE A 910 -25.73 -6.45 34.76
C ILE A 910 -26.47 -7.65 34.18
N ALA A 911 -26.96 -7.53 32.95
CA ALA A 911 -27.78 -8.53 32.29
C ALA A 911 -27.24 -8.84 30.90
N LEU A 912 -26.94 -10.11 30.61
CA LEU A 912 -26.76 -10.56 29.23
C LEU A 912 -28.08 -10.38 28.47
N ALA A 913 -28.04 -10.11 27.17
CA ALA A 913 -29.23 -10.19 26.32
C ALA A 913 -29.80 -11.62 26.31
N SER A 914 -31.12 -11.74 26.08
CA SER A 914 -31.72 -13.03 25.69
C SER A 914 -31.17 -13.47 24.32
N ASP A 915 -31.14 -14.76 24.03
CA ASP A 915 -30.70 -15.27 22.72
C ASP A 915 -31.47 -14.60 21.55
N VAL A 916 -32.79 -14.42 21.71
CA VAL A 916 -33.67 -13.74 20.73
C VAL A 916 -33.22 -12.29 20.48
N GLY A 917 -33.15 -11.46 21.52
CA GLY A 917 -32.69 -10.07 21.40
C GLY A 917 -31.22 -9.95 20.96
N SER A 918 -30.37 -10.93 21.27
CA SER A 918 -29.01 -10.99 20.74
C SER A 918 -29.00 -11.28 19.25
N SER A 919 -29.87 -12.17 18.74
CA SER A 919 -30.00 -12.42 17.29
C SER A 919 -30.67 -11.28 16.54
N GLU A 920 -31.65 -10.61 17.13
CA GLU A 920 -32.30 -9.42 16.55
C GLU A 920 -31.30 -8.27 16.34
N LEU A 921 -30.42 -8.05 17.33
CA LEU A 921 -29.33 -7.08 17.22
C LEU A 921 -28.22 -7.54 16.25
N ASP A 922 -27.85 -8.82 16.23
CA ASP A 922 -26.84 -9.37 15.31
C ASP A 922 -27.30 -9.30 13.83
N ASN A 923 -28.59 -9.54 13.57
CA ASN A 923 -29.20 -9.31 12.26
C ASN A 923 -29.12 -7.83 11.85
N THR A 924 -29.53 -6.92 12.76
CA THR A 924 -29.49 -5.46 12.54
C THR A 924 -28.06 -4.96 12.27
N LEU A 925 -27.08 -5.50 12.99
CA LEU A 925 -25.66 -5.23 12.78
C LEU A 925 -25.19 -5.72 11.40
N THR A 926 -25.58 -6.94 11.02
CA THR A 926 -25.24 -7.55 9.73
C THR A 926 -25.82 -6.77 8.55
N GLU A 927 -27.07 -6.28 8.65
CA GLU A 927 -27.68 -5.39 7.64
C GLU A 927 -26.92 -4.07 7.47
N LEU A 928 -26.29 -3.57 8.54
CA LEU A 928 -25.45 -2.36 8.54
C LEU A 928 -23.97 -2.64 8.17
N GLY A 929 -23.62 -3.89 7.84
CA GLY A 929 -22.24 -4.29 7.50
C GLY A 929 -21.30 -4.39 8.70
N LEU A 930 -21.83 -4.48 9.91
CA LEU A 930 -21.09 -4.57 11.17
C LEU A 930 -21.08 -6.01 11.69
N ARG A 931 -19.93 -6.48 12.20
CA ARG A 931 -19.81 -7.80 12.83
C ARG A 931 -19.82 -7.68 14.35
N MET A 932 -20.73 -8.38 15.03
CA MET A 932 -20.75 -8.43 16.50
C MET A 932 -19.61 -9.31 17.04
N LEU A 933 -18.84 -8.79 18.02
CA LEU A 933 -17.67 -9.47 18.62
C LEU A 933 -17.91 -10.02 20.03
N ALA A 934 -19.00 -9.60 20.68
CA ALA A 934 -19.38 -10.01 22.03
C ALA A 934 -20.90 -10.24 22.14
N THR A 935 -21.34 -10.97 23.17
CA THR A 935 -22.78 -11.02 23.48
C THR A 935 -23.20 -9.67 24.06
N PRO A 936 -24.34 -9.07 23.65
CA PRO A 936 -24.80 -7.80 24.19
C PRO A 936 -25.08 -7.88 25.70
N VAL A 937 -24.74 -6.81 26.43
CA VAL A 937 -24.89 -6.71 27.88
C VAL A 937 -25.57 -5.39 28.25
N ALA A 938 -26.70 -5.47 28.94
CA ALA A 938 -27.39 -4.34 29.52
C ALA A 938 -26.81 -4.00 30.90
N PHE A 939 -26.51 -2.73 31.10
CA PHE A 939 -26.03 -2.17 32.37
C PHE A 939 -27.05 -1.11 32.81
N THR A 940 -27.76 -1.38 33.92
CA THR A 940 -28.79 -0.46 34.44
C THR A 940 -28.59 -0.15 35.91
N ILE A 941 -29.13 0.99 36.33
CA ILE A 941 -29.07 1.55 37.69
C ILE A 941 -30.46 2.05 38.04
N HIS A 942 -31.03 1.55 39.13
CA HIS A 942 -32.31 2.02 39.68
C HIS A 942 -32.12 2.56 41.09
N VAL A 943 -32.80 3.65 41.41
CA VAL A 943 -32.93 4.22 42.76
C VAL A 943 -34.41 4.22 43.10
N ASP A 944 -34.81 3.45 44.12
CA ASP A 944 -36.22 3.22 44.48
C ASP A 944 -37.12 2.83 43.28
N ASP A 945 -36.67 1.81 42.54
CA ASP A 945 -37.27 1.28 41.30
C ASP A 945 -37.39 2.28 40.12
N GLN A 946 -36.88 3.52 40.24
CA GLN A 946 -36.74 4.46 39.12
C GLN A 946 -35.34 4.39 38.49
N GLU A 947 -35.26 4.22 37.16
CA GLU A 947 -33.98 4.18 36.46
C GLU A 947 -33.27 5.56 36.43
N LEU A 948 -31.96 5.55 36.74
CA LEU A 948 -31.07 6.69 36.58
C LEU A 948 -30.54 6.74 35.13
N SER A 949 -31.27 7.42 34.25
CA SER A 949 -31.02 7.42 32.80
C SER A 949 -29.86 8.32 32.32
N SER A 950 -29.24 9.12 33.20
CA SER A 950 -28.12 10.00 32.83
C SER A 950 -27.28 10.39 34.05
N PHE A 951 -25.96 10.43 33.88
CA PHE A 951 -24.98 10.68 34.95
C PHE A 951 -24.32 12.07 34.86
N GLY A 952 -24.76 12.91 33.91
CA GLY A 952 -24.14 14.20 33.64
C GLY A 952 -22.74 14.05 33.04
N ASP A 953 -21.75 14.61 33.74
CA ASP A 953 -20.32 14.59 33.43
C ASP A 953 -19.59 13.29 33.87
N ILE A 954 -20.27 12.38 34.56
CA ILE A 954 -19.64 11.17 35.13
C ILE A 954 -19.63 10.02 34.12
N TYR A 955 -18.48 9.81 33.49
CA TYR A 955 -18.19 8.68 32.62
C TYR A 955 -17.86 7.42 33.44
N ALA A 956 -18.87 6.60 33.73
CA ALA A 956 -18.67 5.31 34.41
C ALA A 956 -17.94 4.31 33.49
N GLU A 957 -16.88 3.67 33.99
CA GLU A 957 -16.15 2.61 33.28
C GLU A 957 -16.93 1.30 33.33
N ARG A 958 -16.92 0.56 32.22
CA ARG A 958 -17.44 -0.80 32.07
C ARG A 958 -16.45 -1.63 31.28
N THR A 959 -16.54 -2.95 31.39
CA THR A 959 -15.81 -3.87 30.51
C THR A 959 -16.73 -4.95 29.95
N ILE A 960 -16.49 -5.39 28.72
CA ILE A 960 -17.05 -6.64 28.17
C ILE A 960 -15.89 -7.53 27.68
N THR A 961 -15.94 -8.81 28.02
CA THR A 961 -14.98 -9.81 27.53
C THR A 961 -15.36 -10.24 26.12
N LEU A 962 -14.36 -10.31 25.24
CA LEU A 962 -14.51 -10.57 23.81
C LEU A 962 -14.36 -12.06 23.51
N ARG A 963 -14.99 -12.52 22.41
CA ARG A 963 -14.83 -13.91 21.93
C ARG A 963 -13.44 -14.17 21.33
N SER A 964 -12.79 -13.11 20.84
CA SER A 964 -11.41 -13.11 20.31
C SER A 964 -10.81 -11.68 20.45
N PRO A 965 -9.49 -11.50 20.25
CA PRO A 965 -8.90 -10.17 20.16
C PRO A 965 -9.52 -9.32 19.05
N ALA A 966 -10.03 -8.14 19.42
CA ALA A 966 -10.47 -7.11 18.48
C ALA A 966 -9.29 -6.22 18.07
N ASN A 967 -9.32 -5.69 16.83
CA ASN A 967 -8.41 -4.64 16.42
C ASN A 967 -9.03 -3.27 16.76
N PRO A 968 -8.40 -2.43 17.62
CA PRO A 968 -8.93 -1.13 18.02
C PRO A 968 -9.20 -0.17 16.85
N ASP A 969 -8.47 -0.27 15.75
CA ASP A 969 -8.62 0.62 14.58
C ASP A 969 -9.91 0.37 13.79
N THR A 970 -10.49 -0.82 13.95
CA THR A 970 -11.70 -1.29 13.22
C THR A 970 -12.87 -1.60 14.15
N SER A 971 -12.70 -1.45 15.47
CA SER A 971 -13.67 -1.91 16.47
C SER A 971 -14.09 -0.79 17.44
N THR A 972 -15.29 -0.94 18.00
CA THR A 972 -15.82 -0.07 19.05
C THR A 972 -16.87 -0.77 19.91
N VAL A 973 -17.22 -0.16 21.05
CA VAL A 973 -18.46 -0.47 21.76
C VAL A 973 -19.56 0.43 21.21
N VAL A 974 -20.74 -0.14 20.97
CA VAL A 974 -21.95 0.60 20.60
C VAL A 974 -23.04 0.44 21.66
N TRP A 975 -23.90 1.44 21.74
CA TRP A 975 -25.16 1.37 22.47
C TRP A 975 -26.35 1.53 21.50
N VAL A 976 -27.52 1.04 21.92
CA VAL A 976 -28.79 1.17 21.18
C VAL A 976 -29.58 2.31 21.82
N ASP A 977 -29.89 3.36 21.06
CA ASP A 977 -30.65 4.50 21.57
C ASP A 977 -32.17 4.29 21.56
N ALA A 978 -32.91 5.28 22.06
CA ALA A 978 -34.37 5.23 22.18
C ALA A 978 -35.11 5.17 20.83
N ASP A 979 -34.45 5.53 19.73
CA ASP A 979 -34.93 5.42 18.35
C ASP A 979 -34.37 4.14 17.65
N HIS A 980 -33.89 3.19 18.45
CA HIS A 980 -33.26 1.92 18.06
C HIS A 980 -32.00 2.08 17.19
N GLN A 981 -31.34 3.23 17.22
CA GLN A 981 -30.14 3.49 16.42
C GLN A 981 -28.87 3.08 17.16
N LEU A 982 -27.88 2.60 16.40
CA LEU A 982 -26.55 2.34 16.93
C LEU A 982 -25.75 3.64 17.08
N ARG A 983 -25.05 3.76 18.20
CA ARG A 983 -24.28 4.96 18.58
C ARG A 983 -22.93 4.56 19.18
N PHE A 984 -21.89 5.35 18.89
CA PHE A 984 -20.56 5.21 19.48
C PHE A 984 -20.60 5.23 21.01
N VAL A 985 -19.70 4.48 21.63
CA VAL A 985 -19.33 4.61 23.04
C VAL A 985 -17.80 4.69 23.12
N PRO A 986 -17.23 5.68 23.83
CA PRO A 986 -15.82 5.71 24.21
C PRO A 986 -15.30 4.34 24.65
N SER A 987 -14.33 3.77 23.92
CA SER A 987 -13.91 2.39 24.07
C SER A 987 -12.44 2.15 23.72
N THR A 988 -11.72 1.47 24.61
CA THR A 988 -10.33 1.00 24.44
C THR A 988 -10.24 -0.53 24.48
N PHE A 989 -9.22 -1.11 23.83
CA PHE A 989 -9.11 -2.56 23.62
C PHE A 989 -7.81 -3.15 24.17
N MET A 990 -7.89 -3.77 25.36
CA MET A 990 -6.70 -4.28 26.06
C MET A 990 -6.65 -5.81 26.12
N ALA A 991 -5.48 -6.38 25.81
CA ALA A 991 -5.12 -7.78 26.05
C ALA A 991 -4.71 -8.03 27.52
N ALA A 992 -5.51 -7.56 28.48
CA ALA A 992 -5.19 -7.59 29.90
C ALA A 992 -5.19 -9.04 30.44
N GLY A 993 -4.00 -9.57 30.75
CA GLY A 993 -3.84 -10.89 31.37
C GLY A 993 -4.09 -12.09 30.45
N GLY A 994 -4.10 -11.89 29.12
CA GLY A 994 -4.32 -12.96 28.14
C GLY A 994 -5.79 -13.24 27.81
N THR A 995 -6.74 -12.42 28.30
CA THR A 995 -8.13 -12.40 27.87
C THR A 995 -8.41 -11.09 27.14
N ALA A 996 -9.01 -11.15 25.95
CA ALA A 996 -9.36 -9.95 25.18
C ALA A 996 -10.59 -9.26 25.79
N LYS A 997 -10.53 -7.94 25.97
CA LYS A 997 -11.61 -7.12 26.53
C LYS A 997 -11.75 -5.79 25.80
N ALA A 998 -12.99 -5.33 25.67
CA ALA A 998 -13.29 -3.92 25.47
C ALA A 998 -13.52 -3.29 26.85
N THR A 999 -12.80 -2.20 27.15
CA THR A 999 -13.09 -1.29 28.25
C THR A 999 -13.79 -0.07 27.66
N PHE A 1000 -14.84 0.44 28.30
CA PHE A 1000 -15.63 1.53 27.73
C PHE A 1000 -16.29 2.43 28.77
N PHE A 1001 -16.55 3.67 28.38
CA PHE A 1001 -16.96 4.75 29.28
C PHE A 1001 -18.26 5.39 28.78
N ALA A 1002 -19.32 5.40 29.60
CA ALA A 1002 -20.61 5.96 29.20
C ALA A 1002 -21.38 6.62 30.37
N PRO A 1003 -21.94 7.83 30.20
CA PRO A 1003 -22.65 8.59 31.24
C PRO A 1003 -24.17 8.33 31.26
N HIS A 1004 -24.60 7.11 30.93
CA HIS A 1004 -26.00 6.67 30.90
C HIS A 1004 -26.09 5.13 31.02
N ASN A 1005 -27.31 4.59 31.14
CA ASN A 1005 -27.59 3.16 31.06
C ASN A 1005 -28.03 2.78 29.64
N SER A 1006 -27.72 1.57 29.20
CA SER A 1006 -28.18 1.01 27.93
C SER A 1006 -27.92 -0.50 27.84
N LEU A 1007 -28.44 -1.13 26.79
CA LEU A 1007 -27.85 -2.30 26.16
C LEU A 1007 -26.58 -1.88 25.39
N TYR A 1008 -25.47 -2.60 25.59
CA TYR A 1008 -24.18 -2.36 24.94
C TYR A 1008 -23.68 -3.63 24.25
N THR A 1009 -23.01 -3.50 23.10
CA THR A 1009 -22.26 -4.61 22.49
C THR A 1009 -21.00 -4.12 21.80
N VAL A 1010 -20.13 -5.05 21.42
CA VAL A 1010 -18.86 -4.76 20.75
C VAL A 1010 -19.01 -5.11 19.28
N VAL A 1011 -18.61 -4.21 18.39
CA VAL A 1011 -18.74 -4.35 16.93
C VAL A 1011 -17.41 -4.13 16.24
N GLN A 1012 -17.28 -4.72 15.05
CA GLN A 1012 -16.23 -4.43 14.09
C GLN A 1012 -16.85 -3.94 12.78
N SER A 1013 -16.20 -2.96 12.15
CA SER A 1013 -16.52 -2.42 10.83
C SER A 1013 -15.34 -2.61 9.88
N SER A 1014 -15.62 -2.49 8.58
CA SER A 1014 -14.61 -2.43 7.51
C SER A 1014 -15.01 -1.38 6.46
N GLN A 1015 -15.52 -0.23 6.91
CA GLN A 1015 -15.99 0.86 6.07
C GLN A 1015 -14.83 1.77 5.65
N SER A 1016 -14.50 1.71 4.36
CA SER A 1016 -13.67 2.70 3.65
C SER A 1016 -14.51 3.42 2.58
N PHE A 1017 -13.95 4.46 1.97
CA PHE A 1017 -14.58 5.30 0.95
C PHE A 1017 -13.58 5.55 -0.19
N ALA A 1018 -14.05 5.59 -1.44
CA ALA A 1018 -13.16 5.70 -2.60
C ALA A 1018 -12.55 7.11 -2.74
N ASP A 1019 -13.28 8.16 -2.36
CA ASP A 1019 -12.85 9.56 -2.50
C ASP A 1019 -11.90 10.03 -1.38
N ILE A 1020 -11.39 9.11 -0.56
CA ILE A 1020 -10.30 9.34 0.40
C ILE A 1020 -9.07 8.48 0.11
N GLU A 1021 -9.05 7.67 -0.96
CA GLU A 1021 -7.87 6.86 -1.29
C GLU A 1021 -6.65 7.75 -1.57
N GLY A 1022 -5.55 7.51 -0.86
CA GLY A 1022 -4.34 8.34 -0.92
C GLY A 1022 -4.49 9.73 -0.26
N HIS A 1023 -5.67 10.10 0.23
CA HIS A 1023 -5.89 11.37 0.89
C HIS A 1023 -5.21 11.40 2.27
N TRP A 1024 -4.53 12.49 2.61
CA TRP A 1024 -3.71 12.63 3.83
C TRP A 1024 -4.44 12.31 5.14
N ALA A 1025 -5.77 12.45 5.17
CA ALA A 1025 -6.62 12.16 6.34
C ALA A 1025 -7.30 10.78 6.30
N GLN A 1026 -7.04 9.93 5.30
CA GLN A 1026 -7.67 8.61 5.13
C GLN A 1026 -7.73 7.77 6.42
N PRO A 1027 -6.60 7.49 7.12
CA PRO A 1027 -6.63 6.64 8.32
C PRO A 1027 -7.42 7.28 9.48
N ASP A 1028 -7.47 8.62 9.58
CA ASP A 1028 -8.21 9.32 10.62
C ASP A 1028 -9.73 9.34 10.33
N ILE A 1029 -10.10 9.36 9.05
CA ILE A 1029 -11.49 9.26 8.58
C ILE A 1029 -12.01 7.83 8.78
N GLU A 1030 -11.27 6.82 8.32
CA GLU A 1030 -11.62 5.41 8.47
C GLU A 1030 -11.73 5.00 9.94
N LEU A 1031 -10.76 5.39 10.78
CA LEU A 1031 -10.79 5.14 12.24
C LEU A 1031 -12.07 5.65 12.91
N LEU A 1032 -12.59 6.82 12.50
CA LEU A 1032 -13.79 7.40 13.09
C LEU A 1032 -15.09 6.95 12.40
N ALA A 1033 -15.02 6.47 11.15
CA ALA A 1033 -16.12 5.79 10.48
C ALA A 1033 -16.35 4.38 11.06
N HIS A 1034 -15.28 3.60 11.28
CA HIS A 1034 -15.33 2.32 11.98
C HIS A 1034 -15.93 2.43 13.39
N LYS A 1035 -15.78 3.58 14.02
CA LYS A 1035 -16.33 3.91 15.34
C LYS A 1035 -17.73 4.54 15.31
N LEU A 1036 -18.38 4.65 14.13
CA LEU A 1036 -19.71 5.26 13.95
C LEU A 1036 -19.83 6.71 14.45
N ILE A 1037 -18.71 7.44 14.55
CA ILE A 1037 -18.66 8.86 14.89
C ILE A 1037 -18.87 9.69 13.62
N LEU A 1038 -18.21 9.28 12.54
CA LEU A 1038 -18.36 9.83 11.20
C LEU A 1038 -19.12 8.86 10.30
N SER A 1039 -19.66 9.38 9.22
CA SER A 1039 -20.37 8.62 8.18
C SER A 1039 -20.15 9.32 6.84
N GLY A 1040 -20.19 8.57 5.74
CA GLY A 1040 -20.06 9.13 4.40
C GLY A 1040 -21.19 10.08 4.01
N THR A 1041 -21.06 10.73 2.86
CA THR A 1041 -22.21 11.35 2.16
C THR A 1041 -23.15 10.27 1.63
N ASP A 1042 -22.60 9.10 1.32
CA ASP A 1042 -23.30 7.87 0.99
C ASP A 1042 -22.46 6.66 1.47
N ARG A 1043 -22.58 5.50 0.81
CA ARG A 1043 -21.84 4.26 1.15
C ARG A 1043 -20.40 4.25 0.64
N TYR A 1044 -20.11 4.99 -0.42
CA TYR A 1044 -18.85 4.93 -1.19
C TYR A 1044 -18.05 6.23 -1.12
N ALA A 1045 -18.69 7.39 -0.86
CA ALA A 1045 -18.03 8.67 -0.73
C ALA A 1045 -18.15 9.29 0.68
N PHE A 1046 -17.09 9.99 1.10
CA PHE A 1046 -16.96 10.71 2.36
C PHE A 1046 -16.97 12.23 2.22
N ALA A 1047 -16.63 12.78 1.05
CA ALA A 1047 -16.41 14.20 0.77
C ALA A 1047 -15.41 14.88 1.74
N PRO A 1048 -14.13 14.48 1.76
CA PRO A 1048 -13.15 14.95 2.75
C PRO A 1048 -12.97 16.47 2.78
N ASN A 1049 -13.10 17.13 1.63
CA ASN A 1049 -12.90 18.58 1.47
C ASN A 1049 -14.19 19.41 1.58
N GLN A 1050 -15.36 18.79 1.76
CA GLN A 1050 -16.60 19.52 2.00
C GLN A 1050 -16.56 20.25 3.36
N GLN A 1051 -17.07 21.49 3.39
CA GLN A 1051 -17.17 22.30 4.61
C GLN A 1051 -18.23 21.76 5.58
N VAL A 1052 -17.94 21.79 6.88
CA VAL A 1052 -18.83 21.33 7.96
C VAL A 1052 -19.61 22.51 8.55
N THR A 1053 -20.92 22.34 8.75
CA THR A 1053 -21.77 23.35 9.41
C THR A 1053 -21.67 23.30 10.93
N ARG A 1054 -22.06 24.39 11.60
CA ARG A 1054 -22.10 24.50 13.07
C ARG A 1054 -22.95 23.40 13.72
N ALA A 1055 -24.05 22.98 13.08
CA ALA A 1055 -24.88 21.87 13.58
C ALA A 1055 -24.22 20.50 13.40
N GLU A 1056 -23.59 20.24 12.24
CA GLU A 1056 -22.87 18.99 12.00
C GLU A 1056 -21.69 18.82 12.96
N TRP A 1057 -20.88 19.86 13.16
CA TRP A 1057 -19.78 19.82 14.12
C TRP A 1057 -20.26 19.59 15.56
N ALA A 1058 -21.36 20.23 15.98
CA ALA A 1058 -21.96 19.98 17.29
C ALA A 1058 -22.44 18.52 17.43
N ALA A 1059 -23.10 17.97 16.41
CA ALA A 1059 -23.56 16.58 16.41
C ALA A 1059 -22.40 15.57 16.41
N MET A 1060 -21.31 15.86 15.68
CA MET A 1060 -20.09 15.05 15.71
C MET A 1060 -19.47 15.02 17.12
N VAL A 1061 -19.30 16.17 17.77
CA VAL A 1061 -18.77 16.26 19.14
C VAL A 1061 -19.65 15.49 20.15
N VAL A 1062 -20.97 15.62 20.05
CA VAL A 1062 -21.94 14.87 20.90
C VAL A 1062 -21.80 13.36 20.71
N ARG A 1063 -21.64 12.90 19.46
CA ARG A 1063 -21.43 11.48 19.13
C ARG A 1063 -20.08 10.97 19.59
N SER A 1064 -18.99 11.72 19.41
CA SER A 1064 -17.67 11.38 19.97
C SER A 1064 -17.68 11.28 21.49
N LEU A 1065 -18.52 12.06 22.17
CA LEU A 1065 -18.70 11.96 23.62
C LEU A 1065 -19.64 10.81 24.06
N GLY A 1066 -20.22 10.03 23.12
CA GLY A 1066 -21.13 8.93 23.41
C GLY A 1066 -22.45 9.37 24.07
N LEU A 1067 -22.84 10.64 23.93
CA LEU A 1067 -23.99 11.21 24.62
C LEU A 1067 -25.32 10.81 23.97
N ALA A 1068 -26.34 10.62 24.81
CA ALA A 1068 -27.72 10.48 24.37
C ALA A 1068 -28.27 11.81 23.85
N GLU A 1069 -28.84 11.82 22.64
CA GLU A 1069 -29.59 12.97 22.13
C GLU A 1069 -30.84 13.22 23.02
N ARG A 1070 -31.26 14.49 23.13
CA ARG A 1070 -32.37 14.91 24.02
C ARG A 1070 -33.62 15.25 23.22
N THR A 1071 -34.80 15.18 23.85
CA THR A 1071 -36.00 15.79 23.27
C THR A 1071 -35.79 17.31 23.18
N PRO A 1072 -35.80 17.92 21.98
CA PRO A 1072 -35.39 19.31 21.83
C PRO A 1072 -36.38 20.28 22.47
N ALA A 1073 -35.89 21.08 23.41
CA ALA A 1073 -36.60 22.26 23.90
C ALA A 1073 -36.55 23.39 22.86
N ALA A 1074 -37.52 24.31 22.91
CA ALA A 1074 -37.57 25.49 22.03
C ALA A 1074 -36.56 26.57 22.47
N SER A 1075 -35.27 26.21 22.50
CA SER A 1075 -34.16 26.97 23.09
C SER A 1075 -33.61 28.07 22.17
N TYR A 1076 -33.48 27.78 20.86
CA TYR A 1076 -32.94 28.70 19.86
C TYR A 1076 -34.00 29.07 18.82
N THR A 1077 -33.99 30.31 18.31
CA THR A 1077 -35.07 30.83 17.45
C THR A 1077 -35.07 30.27 16.02
N ASP A 1078 -33.98 29.61 15.61
CA ASP A 1078 -33.70 29.16 14.25
C ASP A 1078 -33.49 27.63 14.15
N VAL A 1079 -33.65 26.90 15.25
CA VAL A 1079 -33.63 25.43 15.29
C VAL A 1079 -35.07 24.92 15.29
N GLN A 1080 -35.44 24.09 14.31
CA GLN A 1080 -36.75 23.41 14.32
C GLN A 1080 -36.67 22.15 15.18
N PRO A 1081 -37.67 21.83 16.03
CA PRO A 1081 -37.66 20.62 16.86
C PRO A 1081 -37.54 19.32 16.07
N GLU A 1082 -38.02 19.30 14.83
CA GLU A 1082 -38.00 18.13 13.93
C GLU A 1082 -36.74 18.07 13.04
N ALA A 1083 -35.77 18.97 13.21
CA ALA A 1083 -34.51 18.91 12.48
C ALA A 1083 -33.61 17.78 13.01
N TRP A 1084 -32.92 17.06 12.12
CA TRP A 1084 -32.11 15.89 12.47
C TRP A 1084 -31.02 16.16 13.54
N TYR A 1085 -30.56 17.41 13.64
CA TYR A 1085 -29.55 17.84 14.60
C TYR A 1085 -30.13 18.38 15.92
N ALA A 1086 -31.46 18.52 16.05
CA ALA A 1086 -32.08 19.23 17.16
C ALA A 1086 -31.83 18.54 18.52
N GLY A 1087 -31.88 17.21 18.56
CA GLY A 1087 -31.62 16.44 19.78
C GLY A 1087 -30.16 16.49 20.23
N ALA A 1088 -29.23 16.40 19.29
CA ALA A 1088 -27.81 16.63 19.53
C ALA A 1088 -27.50 18.07 19.99
N LEU A 1089 -28.13 19.09 19.41
CA LEU A 1089 -27.94 20.48 19.85
C LEU A 1089 -28.45 20.70 21.28
N GLU A 1090 -29.59 20.12 21.65
CA GLU A 1090 -30.09 20.25 23.03
C GLU A 1090 -29.22 19.47 24.02
N ALA A 1091 -28.72 18.28 23.67
CA ALA A 1091 -27.71 17.56 24.47
C ALA A 1091 -26.41 18.37 24.64
N ALA A 1092 -25.88 18.96 23.56
CA ALA A 1092 -24.71 19.84 23.61
C ALA A 1092 -24.94 21.11 24.44
N ARG A 1093 -26.19 21.61 24.50
CA ARG A 1093 -26.59 22.77 25.29
C ARG A 1093 -26.70 22.44 26.78
N GLU A 1094 -27.25 21.27 27.13
CA GLU A 1094 -27.28 20.78 28.51
C GLU A 1094 -25.88 20.52 29.05
N ALA A 1095 -25.00 19.92 28.23
CA ALA A 1095 -23.59 19.67 28.56
C ALA A 1095 -22.69 20.93 28.50
N GLY A 1096 -23.22 22.11 28.18
CA GLY A 1096 -22.47 23.38 28.16
C GLY A 1096 -21.41 23.50 27.05
N LEU A 1097 -21.49 22.66 26.02
CA LEU A 1097 -20.53 22.59 24.92
C LEU A 1097 -20.72 23.75 23.94
N ILE A 1098 -21.98 24.09 23.67
CA ILE A 1098 -22.38 25.15 22.74
C ILE A 1098 -23.07 26.33 23.46
N TYR A 1099 -22.95 27.49 22.85
CA TYR A 1099 -23.72 28.69 23.18
C TYR A 1099 -24.29 29.29 21.88
N GLY A 1100 -25.49 29.85 21.97
CA GLY A 1100 -26.06 30.69 20.91
C GLY A 1100 -25.44 32.08 20.86
N TYR A 1101 -25.85 32.87 19.87
CA TYR A 1101 -25.51 34.29 19.74
C TYR A 1101 -26.44 35.17 20.60
N GLU A 1102 -26.10 36.45 20.76
CA GLU A 1102 -26.87 37.43 21.57
C GLU A 1102 -28.31 37.66 21.07
N ASP A 1103 -28.59 37.30 19.81
CA ASP A 1103 -29.92 37.34 19.18
C ASP A 1103 -30.77 36.07 19.47
N ASN A 1104 -30.25 35.14 20.26
CA ASN A 1104 -30.82 33.82 20.58
C ASN A 1104 -30.94 32.86 19.37
N SER A 1105 -30.15 33.07 18.31
CA SER A 1105 -29.90 32.10 17.24
C SER A 1105 -28.74 31.16 17.56
N PHE A 1106 -28.74 29.96 16.97
CA PHE A 1106 -27.57 29.07 16.94
C PHE A 1106 -26.84 29.10 15.59
N ARG A 1107 -27.56 29.41 14.51
CA ARG A 1107 -27.14 29.41 13.10
C ARG A 1107 -26.63 28.04 12.64
N PRO A 1108 -27.51 27.01 12.65
CA PRO A 1108 -27.13 25.62 12.43
C PRO A 1108 -26.50 25.36 11.06
N HIS A 1109 -26.89 26.13 10.03
CA HIS A 1109 -26.47 25.94 8.64
C HIS A 1109 -25.30 26.84 8.19
N GLU A 1110 -24.75 27.70 9.08
CA GLU A 1110 -23.50 28.41 8.77
C GLU A 1110 -22.31 27.44 8.90
N PRO A 1111 -21.32 27.47 7.98
CA PRO A 1111 -20.06 26.73 8.15
C PRO A 1111 -19.34 27.09 9.47
N VAL A 1112 -18.77 26.08 10.14
CA VAL A 1112 -18.06 26.28 11.41
C VAL A 1112 -16.65 26.84 11.16
N THR A 1113 -16.26 27.86 11.92
CA THR A 1113 -14.90 28.43 11.84
C THR A 1113 -13.94 27.73 12.82
N ARG A 1114 -12.64 27.75 12.51
CA ARG A 1114 -11.59 27.14 13.35
C ARG A 1114 -11.60 27.63 14.81
N GLU A 1115 -11.86 28.91 15.06
CA GLU A 1115 -11.98 29.43 16.44
C GLU A 1115 -13.23 28.91 17.18
N GLN A 1116 -14.33 28.64 16.47
CA GLN A 1116 -15.55 28.07 17.04
C GLN A 1116 -15.36 26.59 17.38
N MET A 1117 -14.67 25.83 16.52
CA MET A 1117 -14.31 24.44 16.78
C MET A 1117 -13.45 24.32 18.05
N ALA A 1118 -12.38 25.11 18.14
CA ALA A 1118 -11.49 25.10 19.31
C ALA A 1118 -12.25 25.40 20.61
N ALA A 1119 -13.15 26.38 20.62
CA ALA A 1119 -13.96 26.72 21.78
C ALA A 1119 -14.97 25.62 22.17
N MET A 1120 -15.51 24.85 21.22
CA MET A 1120 -16.38 23.71 21.51
C MET A 1120 -15.59 22.49 22.00
N LEU A 1121 -14.47 22.15 21.35
CA LEU A 1121 -13.63 21.01 21.71
C LEU A 1121 -13.03 21.17 23.12
N SER A 1122 -12.56 22.37 23.45
CA SER A 1122 -12.05 22.73 24.80
C SER A 1122 -13.13 22.65 25.90
N ARG A 1123 -14.43 22.73 25.55
CA ARG A 1123 -15.54 22.48 26.49
C ARG A 1123 -15.89 21.00 26.57
N ALA A 1124 -15.92 20.30 25.44
CA ALA A 1124 -16.12 18.84 25.37
C ALA A 1124 -15.11 18.08 26.22
N MET A 1125 -13.83 18.45 26.14
CA MET A 1125 -12.78 17.84 26.94
C MET A 1125 -12.98 18.06 28.45
N ARG A 1126 -13.34 19.29 28.88
CA ARG A 1126 -13.65 19.56 30.29
C ARG A 1126 -14.90 18.83 30.78
N PHE A 1127 -15.95 18.76 29.97
CA PHE A 1127 -17.17 18.05 30.29
C PHE A 1127 -16.92 16.55 30.49
N ALA A 1128 -16.02 15.96 29.69
CA ALA A 1128 -15.54 14.59 29.85
C ALA A 1128 -14.51 14.39 30.98
N GLY A 1129 -14.29 15.38 31.86
CA GLY A 1129 -13.33 15.32 32.96
C GLY A 1129 -11.85 15.45 32.55
N GLY A 1130 -11.55 15.72 31.28
CA GLY A 1130 -10.18 15.82 30.75
C GLY A 1130 -9.45 17.06 31.24
N GLU A 1131 -8.22 16.86 31.75
CA GLU A 1131 -7.34 17.96 32.14
C GLU A 1131 -6.89 18.78 30.92
N LEU A 1132 -6.99 20.10 31.05
CA LEU A 1132 -6.48 21.10 30.11
C LEU A 1132 -5.63 22.13 30.88
N PRO A 1133 -4.51 22.63 30.33
CA PRO A 1133 -3.67 23.63 30.98
C PRO A 1133 -4.38 24.98 31.13
N GLU A 1134 -3.83 25.90 31.93
CA GLU A 1134 -4.15 27.33 31.80
C GLU A 1134 -3.45 27.85 30.54
N GLY A 1135 -4.20 28.00 29.44
CA GLY A 1135 -3.63 28.26 28.12
C GLY A 1135 -2.84 29.56 28.06
N ASN A 1136 -1.55 29.44 27.80
CA ASN A 1136 -0.64 30.55 27.68
C ASN A 1136 -0.91 31.32 26.39
N LEU A 1137 -1.42 32.54 26.50
CA LEU A 1137 -1.70 33.38 25.33
C LEU A 1137 -0.43 33.75 24.55
N ASP A 1138 0.74 33.77 25.20
CA ASP A 1138 2.04 33.96 24.55
C ASP A 1138 2.32 32.84 23.50
N SER A 1139 1.70 31.67 23.64
CA SER A 1139 1.81 30.59 22.64
C SER A 1139 1.15 30.92 21.29
N LEU A 1140 0.27 31.92 21.26
CA LEU A 1140 -0.36 32.43 20.04
C LEU A 1140 0.49 33.50 19.34
N GLU A 1141 1.50 34.08 20.00
CA GLU A 1141 2.36 35.12 19.40
C GLU A 1141 3.18 34.63 18.20
N ARG A 1142 3.26 33.31 17.99
CA ARG A 1142 3.87 32.69 16.81
C ARG A 1142 3.07 32.86 15.51
N PHE A 1143 1.83 33.35 15.58
CA PHE A 1143 0.96 33.52 14.40
C PHE A 1143 0.74 35.01 14.11
N GLY A 1144 1.09 35.48 12.91
CA GLY A 1144 0.84 36.85 12.46
C GLY A 1144 -0.63 37.27 12.48
N ASP A 1145 -1.56 36.31 12.38
CA ASP A 1145 -3.02 36.54 12.41
C ASP A 1145 -3.68 36.34 13.80
N GLN A 1146 -2.88 36.18 14.87
CA GLN A 1146 -3.38 35.99 16.25
C GLN A 1146 -4.42 37.04 16.69
N ALA A 1147 -4.35 38.26 16.16
CA ALA A 1147 -5.23 39.38 16.52
C ALA A 1147 -6.67 39.19 16.00
N ASP A 1148 -6.87 38.32 15.00
CA ASP A 1148 -8.20 37.96 14.49
C ASP A 1148 -8.84 36.81 15.29
N ILE A 1149 -8.11 36.16 16.21
CA ILE A 1149 -8.69 35.18 17.13
C ILE A 1149 -9.60 35.92 18.12
N ALA A 1150 -10.89 35.56 18.17
CA ALA A 1150 -11.82 36.22 19.09
C ALA A 1150 -11.41 36.02 20.56
N ALA A 1151 -11.58 37.04 21.40
CA ALA A 1151 -11.15 37.01 22.80
C ALA A 1151 -11.78 35.88 23.65
N TRP A 1152 -12.96 35.37 23.25
CA TRP A 1152 -13.61 34.20 23.87
C TRP A 1152 -13.05 32.85 23.39
N ALA A 1153 -12.31 32.84 22.27
CA ALA A 1153 -11.67 31.67 21.67
C ALA A 1153 -10.18 31.56 22.02
N ALA A 1154 -9.49 32.68 22.25
CA ALA A 1154 -8.03 32.71 22.46
C ALA A 1154 -7.52 31.72 23.54
N GLY A 1155 -8.15 31.71 24.72
CA GLY A 1155 -7.82 30.73 25.78
C GLY A 1155 -8.02 29.27 25.34
N PRO A 1156 -9.22 28.88 24.87
CA PRO A 1156 -9.47 27.57 24.26
C PRO A 1156 -8.48 27.16 23.15
N THR A 1157 -8.12 28.08 22.26
CA THR A 1157 -7.16 27.82 21.17
C THR A 1157 -5.76 27.56 21.71
N ALA A 1158 -5.26 28.39 22.65
CA ALA A 1158 -3.96 28.17 23.28
C ALA A 1158 -3.89 26.81 24.00
N GLN A 1159 -4.96 26.42 24.71
CA GLN A 1159 -5.04 25.14 25.41
C GLN A 1159 -4.92 23.93 24.48
N LEU A 1160 -5.61 23.96 23.34
CA LEU A 1160 -5.58 22.88 22.37
C LEU A 1160 -4.30 22.87 21.52
N LEU A 1161 -3.62 24.01 21.40
CA LEU A 1161 -2.32 24.17 20.76
C LEU A 1161 -1.19 23.59 21.62
N GLU A 1162 -1.19 23.87 22.93
CA GLU A 1162 -0.19 23.35 23.88
C GLU A 1162 -0.16 21.82 23.95
N ILE A 1163 -1.33 21.18 23.91
CA ILE A 1163 -1.47 19.72 23.89
C ILE A 1163 -1.44 19.13 22.46
N GLY A 1164 -1.20 19.96 21.44
CA GLY A 1164 -0.92 19.52 20.06
C GLY A 1164 -2.11 19.00 19.24
N ILE A 1165 -3.33 19.05 19.77
CA ILE A 1165 -4.58 18.67 19.10
C ILE A 1165 -4.92 19.67 17.99
N VAL A 1166 -4.79 20.97 18.28
CA VAL A 1166 -4.97 22.06 17.32
C VAL A 1166 -3.61 22.56 16.86
N ARG A 1167 -3.48 22.91 15.57
CA ARG A 1167 -2.25 23.41 14.94
C ARG A 1167 -2.56 24.61 14.04
N GLY A 1168 -1.52 25.36 13.66
CA GLY A 1168 -1.61 26.35 12.58
C GLY A 1168 -2.04 25.71 11.25
N MET A 1169 -2.43 26.55 10.28
CA MET A 1169 -2.55 26.11 8.89
C MET A 1169 -1.17 26.00 8.25
N ASP A 1170 -0.25 26.89 8.66
CA ASP A 1170 1.17 26.90 8.36
C ASP A 1170 1.94 27.33 9.64
N ASP A 1171 3.21 27.73 9.51
CA ASP A 1171 4.03 28.13 10.67
C ASP A 1171 3.68 29.52 11.26
N ASP A 1172 3.06 30.41 10.47
CA ASP A 1172 2.76 31.83 10.81
C ASP A 1172 1.24 32.16 10.78
N SER A 1173 0.37 31.26 10.30
CA SER A 1173 -1.10 31.47 10.34
C SER A 1173 -1.89 30.43 11.14
N PHE A 1174 -2.83 30.91 11.95
CA PHE A 1174 -3.85 30.08 12.61
C PHE A 1174 -5.15 29.99 11.79
N ALA A 1175 -5.45 31.00 10.97
CA ALA A 1175 -6.65 31.15 10.16
C ALA A 1175 -7.97 31.02 10.97
N PRO A 1176 -8.21 31.85 12.02
CA PRO A 1176 -9.32 31.66 12.96
C PRO A 1176 -10.71 31.72 12.33
N LYS A 1177 -10.86 32.50 11.23
CA LYS A 1177 -12.14 32.71 10.54
C LYS A 1177 -12.37 31.73 9.38
N THR A 1178 -11.40 30.91 9.02
CA THR A 1178 -11.52 29.93 7.94
C THR A 1178 -12.42 28.77 8.36
N TYR A 1179 -13.23 28.29 7.41
CA TYR A 1179 -14.17 27.19 7.61
C TYR A 1179 -13.48 25.83 7.59
N ALA A 1180 -13.97 24.89 8.40
CA ALA A 1180 -13.38 23.56 8.53
C ALA A 1180 -13.90 22.56 7.48
N THR A 1181 -13.01 21.71 6.97
CA THR A 1181 -13.40 20.56 6.15
C THR A 1181 -13.73 19.32 6.99
N ARG A 1182 -14.46 18.35 6.42
CA ARG A 1182 -14.77 17.08 7.07
C ARG A 1182 -13.51 16.30 7.48
N ALA A 1183 -12.47 16.33 6.65
CA ALA A 1183 -11.15 15.77 6.99
C ALA A 1183 -10.50 16.45 8.21
N GLN A 1184 -10.52 17.79 8.27
CA GLN A 1184 -9.99 18.52 9.44
C GLN A 1184 -10.78 18.22 10.72
N CYS A 1185 -12.10 18.05 10.61
CA CYS A 1185 -12.94 17.65 11.74
C CYS A 1185 -12.56 16.26 12.27
N ALA A 1186 -12.23 15.30 11.39
CA ALA A 1186 -11.80 13.96 11.79
C ALA A 1186 -10.52 14.00 12.67
N VAL A 1187 -9.49 14.72 12.24
CA VAL A 1187 -8.22 14.89 12.99
C VAL A 1187 -8.46 15.46 14.39
N LEU A 1188 -9.29 16.50 14.49
CA LEU A 1188 -9.57 17.17 15.77
C LEU A 1188 -10.35 16.27 16.74
N LEU A 1189 -11.30 15.50 16.25
CA LEU A 1189 -12.07 14.55 17.06
C LEU A 1189 -11.19 13.37 17.51
N LYS A 1190 -10.34 12.83 16.63
CA LYS A 1190 -9.35 11.81 16.98
C LYS A 1190 -8.42 12.32 18.10
N GLY A 1191 -7.84 13.51 17.93
CA GLY A 1191 -6.96 14.12 18.93
C GLY A 1191 -7.63 14.33 20.29
N MET A 1192 -8.90 14.78 20.30
CA MET A 1192 -9.70 14.86 21.51
C MET A 1192 -9.88 13.48 22.17
N LEU A 1193 -10.28 12.47 21.40
CA LEU A 1193 -10.57 11.13 21.90
C LEU A 1193 -9.33 10.42 22.47
N GLN A 1194 -8.18 10.57 21.83
CA GLN A 1194 -6.92 10.01 22.32
C GLN A 1194 -6.42 10.72 23.58
N HIS A 1195 -6.56 12.05 23.68
CA HIS A 1195 -6.23 12.79 24.92
C HIS A 1195 -7.16 12.42 26.08
N LEU A 1196 -8.44 12.13 25.80
CA LEU A 1196 -9.41 11.63 26.79
C LEU A 1196 -9.28 10.13 27.09
N GLN A 1197 -8.41 9.39 26.40
CA GLN A 1197 -8.30 7.92 26.48
C GLN A 1197 -9.63 7.20 26.14
N PHE A 1198 -10.44 7.83 25.28
CA PHE A 1198 -11.74 7.36 24.80
C PHE A 1198 -11.60 6.49 23.53
N ILE A 1199 -10.42 6.47 22.91
CA ILE A 1199 -9.95 5.48 21.92
C ILE A 1199 -8.46 5.22 22.20
N ASP A 1200 -7.92 4.11 21.69
CA ASP A 1200 -6.50 3.73 21.79
C ASP A 1200 -5.56 4.61 20.92
#